data_AF-A0A7W0N320-F1
#
_entry.id   AF-A0A7W0N320-F1
#
_cell.length_a   1.000
_cell.length_b   1.000
_cell.length_c   1.000
_cell.angle_alpha   90.00
_cell.angle_beta   90.00
_cell.angle_gamma   90.00
#
_symmetry.space_group_name_H-M   'P 1'
#
loop_
_entity.id
_entity.type
_entity.pdbx_description
1 polymer ?
#
loop_
_entity_poly.entity_id
_entity_poly.type
_entity_poly.pdbx_seq_one_letter_code
_entity_poly.pdbx_strand_id
1 'polypeptide(L)'
;MRARLTVLVALVVAVTLLLPASAWSVGKILDSQAGLVDFDVRTESLPPSAEQRSLVERLGAQAIWNQYGTPSSLVKHGGYLATGVEGGTAIAAAKAWLAANRGIFRLDSTAGLELFNDSPLVHSEGHAISFRQTFGELEATDGGLVTVGLAPGEGGWNVASASSTVTGDETLTGSLRLGPEQAWLAAAASIGEPHSLVDIDKVNAVKAGAAGWDALHVARLDDVQRVRAVAFPTVRAGVVPAYETIVLNTDVAEPVAYRIFVDGRTGEVLARQSLVDNAHDGPSPTFSFEGILPPVDGGCDVRKGPYTVTADAHVRAIDVFANADSPLQDIVLRLYFGTTLVASADTFNTPERIRYSPASGVPPGDYFVEVCEFDDTANTPPLEPRTYRGTVTLDTSAPPAPYLARWKVFPANPPLHTLPADPWNNPSTDTRALWCWRATAAAADCNRVVGNLAARAPWDHDVKGNFPTGTTVGNNAVTAESWTDPFLPSPNQFRPTSPTRDYSFPWTNSWNTNDCNPGTPYGSAFVAGESFDVSAAVTNLFAMHNRMHDWSYFLGFNEDNWNGQASNFGLTEAFRENDPVVGNAQAGAALPPPLVYAAARDNANMITLPDGQSSITNMYFWQPLAGSFYAPCVDGDYDMGVIGHEYAHMIENRMIGKGVRRSGHHAGAMGESHSDLLSIEQLNESGFVPTSDENRWATGTYATGNKLRGIRNYAGNFPPSGAFPEPSVYPQIDPLNFSDFGYDVTGPQVHADGEIWTATNFSIRRALAAKYDAAFPESDTALQSRCADGLLPPESCPGNRRWIQLVLDSFLLMPTAPSMIDARNAILAADTLRFGGANQSELWLAFAQRGFG
;
A
#
# COMPACT_ATOMS: atom_id res chain seq x y z
N MET A 1 -8.09 -2.09 -76.79
CA MET A 1 -8.13 -1.98 -75.32
C MET A 1 -7.32 -3.10 -74.62
N ARG A 2 -6.00 -3.21 -74.83
CA ARG A 2 -5.15 -4.17 -74.05
C ARG A 2 -3.80 -3.62 -73.56
N ALA A 3 -3.42 -2.39 -73.93
CA ALA A 3 -2.13 -1.80 -73.55
C ALA A 3 -2.16 -0.83 -72.33
N ARG A 4 -3.35 -0.47 -71.81
CA ARG A 4 -3.49 0.45 -70.66
C ARG A 4 -3.59 -0.23 -69.30
N LEU A 5 -3.87 -1.54 -69.25
CA LEU A 5 -4.01 -2.27 -67.99
C LEU A 5 -2.65 -2.68 -67.42
N THR A 6 -1.74 -3.18 -68.28
CA THR A 6 -0.41 -3.66 -67.89
C THR A 6 0.48 -2.57 -67.29
N VAL A 7 0.41 -1.36 -67.83
CA VAL A 7 1.17 -0.20 -67.31
C VAL A 7 0.66 0.22 -65.92
N LEU A 8 -0.65 0.12 -65.67
CA LEU A 8 -1.23 0.46 -64.37
C LEU A 8 -0.81 -0.55 -63.30
N VAL A 9 -0.87 -1.85 -63.61
CA VAL A 9 -0.43 -2.92 -62.70
C VAL A 9 1.08 -2.82 -62.42
N ALA A 10 1.90 -2.55 -63.45
CA ALA A 10 3.34 -2.38 -63.27
C ALA A 10 3.70 -1.18 -62.36
N LEU A 11 2.98 -0.06 -62.47
CA LEU A 11 3.19 1.10 -61.60
C LEU A 11 2.80 0.81 -60.14
N VAL A 12 1.67 0.12 -59.91
CA VAL A 12 1.20 -0.24 -58.57
C VAL A 12 2.19 -1.18 -57.88
N VAL A 13 2.69 -2.21 -58.57
CA VAL A 13 3.67 -3.17 -58.01
C VAL A 13 5.02 -2.51 -57.74
N ALA A 14 5.45 -1.54 -58.55
CA ALA A 14 6.68 -0.79 -58.31
C ALA A 14 6.59 0.14 -57.08
N VAL A 15 5.43 0.77 -56.84
CA VAL A 15 5.22 1.62 -55.66
C VAL A 15 5.19 0.80 -54.36
N THR A 16 4.68 -0.43 -54.38
CA THR A 16 4.71 -1.32 -53.20
C THR A 16 6.09 -1.87 -52.84
N LEU A 17 7.13 -1.64 -53.65
CA LEU A 17 8.50 -2.14 -53.44
C LEU A 17 9.54 -1.06 -53.14
N LEU A 18 9.11 0.20 -52.93
CA LEU A 18 9.99 1.34 -52.61
C LEU A 18 9.57 2.10 -51.34
N LEU A 19 8.61 1.58 -50.58
CA LEU A 19 8.46 1.95 -49.18
C LEU A 19 9.54 1.23 -48.36
N PRO A 20 10.31 1.92 -47.50
CA PRO A 20 11.13 1.22 -46.52
C PRO A 20 10.22 0.43 -45.57
N ALA A 21 10.65 -0.75 -45.13
CA ALA A 21 10.02 -1.49 -44.04
C ALA A 21 10.35 -0.83 -42.68
N SER A 22 9.98 0.45 -42.53
CA SER A 22 10.27 1.26 -41.35
C SER A 22 9.30 0.91 -40.22
N ALA A 23 9.75 0.02 -39.32
CA ALA A 23 9.33 -0.07 -37.92
C ALA A 23 7.83 0.17 -37.62
N TRP A 24 6.94 -0.63 -38.22
CA TRP A 24 5.58 -0.82 -37.68
C TRP A 24 5.56 -1.97 -36.66
N SER A 25 6.55 -1.96 -35.76
CA SER A 25 6.68 -2.76 -34.54
C SER A 25 6.91 -1.82 -33.36
N VAL A 26 6.14 -0.72 -33.33
CA VAL A 26 6.03 0.21 -32.20
C VAL A 26 4.59 0.11 -31.73
N GLY A 27 4.40 -0.43 -30.53
CA GLY A 27 3.08 -0.64 -29.93
C GLY A 27 2.43 0.68 -29.52
N LYS A 28 1.85 1.43 -30.47
CA LYS A 28 0.90 2.50 -30.14
C LYS A 28 -0.46 1.92 -29.77
N ILE A 29 -0.49 1.25 -28.62
CA ILE A 29 -1.68 0.88 -27.87
C ILE A 29 -1.47 1.40 -26.45
N LEU A 30 -1.99 2.60 -26.19
CA LEU A 30 -2.65 2.84 -24.90
C LEU A 30 -3.98 2.08 -24.93
N ASP A 31 -4.51 1.78 -23.75
CA ASP A 31 -5.82 1.15 -23.55
C ASP A 31 -5.96 -0.27 -24.11
N SER A 32 -5.48 -1.25 -23.34
CA SER A 32 -6.09 -2.59 -23.28
C SER A 32 -6.37 -3.03 -21.83
N GLN A 33 -6.78 -2.09 -20.97
CA GLN A 33 -7.72 -2.43 -19.91
C GLN A 33 -9.09 -2.67 -20.57
N ALA A 34 -9.76 -3.76 -20.23
CA ALA A 34 -11.15 -3.99 -20.63
C ALA A 34 -12.06 -3.08 -19.77
N GLY A 35 -12.19 -1.82 -20.19
CA GLY A 35 -12.90 -0.82 -19.41
C GLY A 35 -12.94 0.55 -20.09
N LEU A 36 -13.85 1.39 -19.61
CA LEU A 36 -13.90 2.80 -19.98
C LEU A 36 -12.84 3.60 -19.22
N VAL A 37 -12.09 4.43 -19.95
CA VAL A 37 -11.08 5.33 -19.40
C VAL A 37 -11.63 6.26 -18.30
N ASP A 38 -10.75 6.64 -17.38
CA ASP A 38 -11.03 7.67 -16.38
C ASP A 38 -11.46 9.00 -17.05
N PHE A 39 -12.41 9.70 -16.43
CA PHE A 39 -13.06 10.88 -16.99
C PHE A 39 -13.26 11.94 -15.90
N ASP A 40 -13.16 13.22 -16.27
CA ASP A 40 -13.41 14.37 -15.40
C ASP A 40 -13.85 15.58 -16.24
N VAL A 41 -14.91 16.28 -15.83
CA VAL A 41 -15.38 17.52 -16.48
C VAL A 41 -14.46 18.73 -16.21
N ARG A 42 -13.61 18.66 -15.19
CA ARG A 42 -12.74 19.77 -14.74
C ARG A 42 -11.52 19.93 -15.65
N THR A 43 -11.72 20.66 -16.74
CA THR A 43 -10.70 20.91 -17.79
C THR A 43 -10.20 22.35 -17.84
N GLU A 44 -10.72 23.23 -16.98
CA GLU A 44 -10.33 24.65 -16.89
C GLU A 44 -9.43 24.93 -15.68
N SER A 45 -8.82 26.12 -15.64
CA SER A 45 -8.13 26.63 -14.45
C SER A 45 -8.44 28.11 -14.18
N LEU A 46 -8.27 28.52 -12.93
CA LEU A 46 -8.33 29.91 -12.46
C LEU A 46 -6.93 30.41 -12.10
N PRO A 47 -6.44 31.52 -12.69
CA PRO A 47 -5.18 32.13 -12.25
C PRO A 47 -5.33 32.76 -10.85
N PRO A 48 -4.25 32.83 -10.04
CA PRO A 48 -4.26 33.52 -8.75
C PRO A 48 -4.57 35.02 -8.88
N SER A 49 -5.18 35.60 -7.85
CA SER A 49 -5.48 37.04 -7.79
C SER A 49 -4.22 37.87 -7.49
N ALA A 50 -4.29 39.19 -7.70
CA ALA A 50 -3.20 40.09 -7.31
C ALA A 50 -3.03 40.16 -5.78
N GLU A 51 -4.13 40.04 -5.03
CA GLU A 51 -4.10 39.99 -3.57
C GLU A 51 -3.46 38.70 -3.04
N GLN A 52 -3.77 37.55 -3.64
CA GLN A 52 -3.15 36.27 -3.30
C GLN A 52 -1.63 36.30 -3.50
N ARG A 53 -1.14 36.87 -4.61
CA ARG A 53 0.30 37.09 -4.82
C ARG A 53 0.90 38.01 -3.76
N SER A 54 0.26 39.15 -3.48
CA SER A 54 0.73 40.09 -2.46
C SER A 54 0.72 39.50 -1.04
N LEU A 55 -0.20 38.59 -0.72
CA LEU A 55 -0.21 37.85 0.55
C LEU A 55 1.00 36.89 0.64
N VAL A 56 1.26 36.11 -0.40
CA VAL A 56 2.42 35.19 -0.47
C VAL A 56 3.75 35.96 -0.41
N GLU A 57 3.86 37.07 -1.13
CA GLU A 57 4.99 38.01 -1.06
C GLU A 57 5.22 38.54 0.36
N ARG A 58 4.14 38.89 1.10
CA ARG A 58 4.22 39.36 2.49
C ARG A 58 4.71 38.31 3.48
N LEU A 59 4.52 37.01 3.21
CA LEU A 59 5.10 35.91 4.00
C LEU A 59 6.59 35.67 3.69
N GLY A 60 7.10 36.23 2.59
CA GLY A 60 8.38 35.85 1.98
C GLY A 60 8.37 34.44 1.42
N ALA A 61 7.20 33.93 1.02
CA ALA A 61 6.97 32.55 0.60
C ALA A 61 6.98 32.41 -0.93
N GLN A 62 7.01 31.17 -1.42
CA GLN A 62 6.73 30.81 -2.81
C GLN A 62 5.47 29.95 -2.87
N ALA A 63 4.65 30.16 -3.91
CA ALA A 63 3.41 29.42 -4.13
C ALA A 63 3.31 28.89 -5.57
N ILE A 64 3.03 27.60 -5.69
CA ILE A 64 2.56 26.93 -6.91
C ILE A 64 1.03 26.87 -6.80
N TRP A 65 0.31 27.07 -7.91
CA TRP A 65 -1.14 27.26 -7.91
C TRP A 65 -1.85 26.15 -8.67
N ASN A 66 -2.87 25.56 -8.05
CA ASN A 66 -3.71 24.51 -8.63
C ASN A 66 -4.79 25.08 -9.58
N GLN A 67 -5.61 24.20 -10.16
CA GLN A 67 -6.70 24.59 -11.07
C GLN A 67 -7.76 25.52 -10.45
N TYR A 68 -7.97 25.48 -9.13
CA TYR A 68 -8.90 26.36 -8.41
C TYR A 68 -8.29 27.73 -8.08
N GLY A 69 -7.02 27.94 -8.44
CA GLY A 69 -6.25 29.14 -8.14
C GLY A 69 -5.90 29.30 -6.67
N THR A 70 -5.89 28.20 -5.90
CA THR A 70 -5.38 28.12 -4.52
C THR A 70 -4.02 27.38 -4.53
N PRO A 71 -3.20 27.42 -3.47
CA PRO A 71 -1.85 26.85 -3.56
C PRO A 71 -1.87 25.31 -3.61
N SER A 72 -1.29 24.70 -4.65
CA SER A 72 -0.93 23.28 -4.63
C SER A 72 0.22 23.04 -3.65
N SER A 73 1.16 23.98 -3.58
CA SER A 73 2.27 24.03 -2.65
C SER A 73 2.56 25.48 -2.26
N LEU A 74 2.63 25.76 -0.96
CA LEU A 74 3.07 27.01 -0.36
C LEU A 74 4.18 26.69 0.65
N VAL A 75 5.38 27.23 0.42
CA VAL A 75 6.58 26.96 1.23
C VAL A 75 7.45 28.21 1.35
N LYS A 76 8.39 28.20 2.31
CA LYS A 76 9.41 29.23 2.46
C LYS A 76 10.79 28.59 2.52
N HIS A 77 11.64 28.91 1.56
CA HIS A 77 12.94 28.26 1.46
C HIS A 77 13.87 28.76 2.57
N GLY A 78 14.43 27.85 3.36
CA GLY A 78 15.29 28.17 4.49
C GLY A 78 14.55 28.71 5.74
N GLY A 79 13.26 28.40 5.93
CA GLY A 79 12.57 28.71 7.18
C GLY A 79 11.06 28.47 7.16
N TYR A 80 10.36 28.99 8.16
CA TYR A 80 8.93 28.75 8.36
C TYR A 80 8.04 29.87 7.78
N LEU A 81 6.88 29.50 7.23
CA LEU A 81 5.80 30.41 6.82
C LEU A 81 5.32 31.28 7.98
N ALA A 82 5.25 30.70 9.19
CA ALA A 82 5.01 31.39 10.45
C ALA A 82 5.70 30.66 11.61
N THR A 83 6.03 31.39 12.68
CA THR A 83 6.65 30.87 13.91
C THR A 83 5.91 31.40 15.13
N GLY A 84 5.81 30.62 16.20
CA GLY A 84 5.09 31.04 17.41
C GLY A 84 3.58 31.19 17.19
N VAL A 85 2.97 30.37 16.32
CA VAL A 85 1.52 30.36 16.12
C VAL A 85 0.84 29.82 17.37
N GLU A 86 -0.09 30.59 17.94
CA GLU A 86 -0.84 30.21 19.13
C GLU A 86 -1.82 29.05 18.83
N GLY A 87 -1.78 28.02 19.67
CA GLY A 87 -2.71 26.89 19.63
C GLY A 87 -2.34 25.82 20.65
N GLY A 88 -3.33 25.32 21.40
CA GLY A 88 -3.13 24.28 22.42
C GLY A 88 -2.84 22.89 21.83
N THR A 89 -3.04 22.70 20.52
CA THR A 89 -2.72 21.50 19.74
C THR A 89 -2.29 21.90 18.34
N ALA A 90 -1.65 20.99 17.60
CA ALA A 90 -1.29 21.18 16.19
C ALA A 90 -2.52 21.56 15.35
N ILE A 91 -3.65 20.84 15.55
CA ILE A 91 -4.94 21.12 14.89
C ILE A 91 -5.41 22.56 15.14
N ALA A 92 -5.34 23.04 16.38
CA ALA A 92 -5.76 24.40 16.73
C ALA A 92 -4.86 25.46 16.07
N ALA A 93 -3.54 25.27 16.11
CA ALA A 93 -2.58 26.18 15.50
C ALA A 93 -2.69 26.21 13.96
N ALA A 94 -2.87 25.05 13.33
CA ALA A 94 -3.09 24.94 11.89
C ALA A 94 -4.37 25.68 11.46
N LYS A 95 -5.49 25.48 12.17
CA LYS A 95 -6.75 26.18 11.88
C LYS A 95 -6.68 27.69 12.15
N ALA A 96 -5.94 28.12 13.20
CA ALA A 96 -5.67 29.54 13.46
C ALA A 96 -4.82 30.20 12.37
N TRP A 97 -3.75 29.52 11.92
CA TRP A 97 -2.90 30.00 10.83
C TRP A 97 -3.67 30.08 9.50
N LEU A 98 -4.52 29.09 9.19
CA LEU A 98 -5.42 29.15 8.04
C LEU A 98 -6.40 30.33 8.15
N ALA A 99 -7.01 30.58 9.31
CA ALA A 99 -7.93 31.70 9.50
C ALA A 99 -7.26 33.08 9.29
N ALA A 100 -5.98 33.22 9.67
CA ALA A 100 -5.17 34.41 9.42
C ALA A 100 -4.78 34.57 7.94
N ASN A 101 -4.55 33.46 7.22
CA ASN A 101 -4.05 33.44 5.84
C ASN A 101 -5.12 33.13 4.78
N ARG A 102 -6.39 33.02 5.17
CA ARG A 102 -7.52 32.51 4.36
C ARG A 102 -7.66 33.12 2.96
N GLY A 103 -7.31 34.39 2.78
CA GLY A 103 -7.28 35.06 1.47
C GLY A 103 -6.30 34.43 0.45
N ILE A 104 -5.24 33.76 0.89
CA ILE A 104 -4.34 32.96 0.03
C ILE A 104 -5.11 31.76 -0.55
N PHE A 105 -5.96 31.15 0.25
CA PHE A 105 -6.78 29.97 -0.08
C PHE A 105 -8.16 30.33 -0.66
N ARG A 106 -8.43 31.63 -0.90
CA ARG A 106 -9.73 32.15 -1.38
C ARG A 106 -10.92 31.83 -0.47
N LEU A 107 -10.65 31.63 0.81
CA LEU A 107 -11.67 31.34 1.81
C LEU A 107 -12.10 32.64 2.48
N ASP A 108 -13.40 32.91 2.49
CA ASP A 108 -14.03 33.94 3.33
C ASP A 108 -13.95 33.52 4.81
N SER A 109 -14.06 32.21 5.08
CA SER A 109 -14.09 31.62 6.42
C SER A 109 -13.30 30.31 6.55
N THR A 110 -12.95 29.93 7.78
CA THR A 110 -12.54 28.54 8.10
C THR A 110 -13.65 27.79 8.85
N ALA A 111 -14.92 28.16 8.60
CA ALA A 111 -16.07 27.55 9.26
C ALA A 111 -16.33 26.15 8.66
N GLY A 112 -16.60 26.09 7.35
CA GLY A 112 -16.69 24.85 6.57
C GLY A 112 -15.33 24.22 6.25
N LEU A 113 -14.45 24.12 7.25
CA LEU A 113 -13.21 23.33 7.21
C LEU A 113 -13.20 22.40 8.43
N GLU A 114 -13.48 21.13 8.21
CA GLU A 114 -13.51 20.11 9.26
C GLU A 114 -12.21 19.29 9.24
N LEU A 115 -11.83 18.73 10.39
CA LEU A 115 -10.61 17.91 10.50
C LEU A 115 -10.82 16.63 9.69
N PHE A 116 -9.89 16.33 8.78
CA PHE A 116 -9.88 15.08 8.03
C PHE A 116 -8.84 14.09 8.55
N ASN A 117 -7.62 14.54 8.88
CA ASN A 117 -6.65 13.71 9.61
C ASN A 117 -5.64 14.59 10.37
N ASP A 118 -5.11 14.07 11.46
CA ASP A 118 -3.87 14.54 12.10
C ASP A 118 -2.82 13.46 11.89
N SER A 119 -1.92 13.66 10.90
CA SER A 119 -0.84 12.71 10.59
C SER A 119 0.46 13.15 11.26
N PRO A 120 0.88 12.56 12.40
CA PRO A 120 2.19 12.80 12.97
C PRO A 120 3.29 12.17 12.09
N LEU A 121 4.43 12.84 11.97
CA LEU A 121 5.63 12.29 11.34
C LEU A 121 6.28 11.29 12.30
N VAL A 122 6.47 10.04 11.86
CA VAL A 122 6.93 8.95 12.75
C VAL A 122 8.25 9.30 13.44
N HIS A 123 8.36 9.04 14.74
CA HIS A 123 9.50 9.42 15.59
C HIS A 123 9.87 10.92 15.58
N SER A 124 8.91 11.82 15.33
CA SER A 124 9.09 13.27 15.36
C SER A 124 7.91 13.98 16.03
N GLU A 125 8.07 15.27 16.35
CA GLU A 125 6.98 16.16 16.80
C GLU A 125 6.35 16.96 15.65
N GLY A 126 6.76 16.70 14.39
CA GLY A 126 6.12 17.29 13.21
C GLY A 126 4.77 16.65 12.89
N HIS A 127 3.81 17.44 12.43
CA HIS A 127 2.46 17.02 12.03
C HIS A 127 2.10 17.53 10.63
N ALA A 128 1.31 16.75 9.90
CA ALA A 128 0.63 17.13 8.66
C ALA A 128 -0.89 17.14 8.90
N ILE A 129 -1.43 18.29 9.33
CA ILE A 129 -2.87 18.42 9.65
C ILE A 129 -3.66 18.66 8.38
N SER A 130 -4.55 17.73 8.04
CA SER A 130 -5.41 17.80 6.86
C SER A 130 -6.83 18.19 7.25
N PHE A 131 -7.39 19.21 6.60
CA PHE A 131 -8.79 19.61 6.71
C PHE A 131 -9.53 19.39 5.38
N ARG A 132 -10.83 19.09 5.46
CA ARG A 132 -11.75 18.93 4.31
C ARG A 132 -12.81 20.03 4.33
N GLN A 133 -13.16 20.56 3.16
CA GLN A 133 -14.27 21.50 3.02
C GLN A 133 -15.62 20.78 3.20
N THR A 134 -16.55 21.43 3.91
CA THR A 134 -17.92 20.92 4.11
C THR A 134 -18.96 21.97 3.71
N PHE A 135 -20.02 21.52 3.06
CA PHE A 135 -21.04 22.36 2.42
C PHE A 135 -22.42 22.04 3.01
N GLY A 136 -22.59 22.37 4.29
CA GLY A 136 -23.66 21.83 5.12
C GLY A 136 -23.31 20.39 5.51
N GLU A 137 -24.22 19.45 5.27
CA GLU A 137 -24.01 18.01 5.56
C GLU A 137 -23.20 17.28 4.47
N LEU A 138 -22.72 17.98 3.44
CA LEU A 138 -22.00 17.39 2.30
C LEU A 138 -20.49 17.64 2.37
N GLU A 139 -19.71 16.56 2.45
CA GLU A 139 -18.24 16.60 2.36
C GLU A 139 -17.75 16.87 0.93
N ALA A 140 -16.73 17.73 0.80
CA ALA A 140 -15.99 17.91 -0.44
C ALA A 140 -15.21 16.64 -0.80
N THR A 141 -15.46 16.08 -1.97
CA THR A 141 -14.84 14.84 -2.43
C THR A 141 -14.15 15.04 -3.77
N ASP A 142 -13.02 14.34 -3.98
CA ASP A 142 -12.15 14.48 -5.15
C ASP A 142 -11.57 15.90 -5.33
N GLY A 143 -11.42 16.61 -4.22
CA GLY A 143 -10.99 18.00 -4.10
C GLY A 143 -11.30 18.51 -2.68
N GLY A 144 -11.14 19.80 -2.41
CA GLY A 144 -11.58 20.38 -1.15
C GLY A 144 -10.69 20.13 0.07
N LEU A 145 -9.44 19.65 -0.10
CA LEU A 145 -8.51 19.41 1.00
C LEU A 145 -7.53 20.58 1.19
N VAL A 146 -7.15 20.86 2.43
CA VAL A 146 -5.98 21.70 2.76
C VAL A 146 -5.16 21.03 3.86
N THR A 147 -3.88 20.78 3.59
CA THR A 147 -2.94 20.20 4.54
C THR A 147 -1.94 21.27 4.99
N VAL A 148 -1.67 21.33 6.29
CA VAL A 148 -0.71 22.27 6.91
C VAL A 148 0.37 21.45 7.63
N GLY A 149 1.62 21.63 7.21
CA GLY A 149 2.78 21.01 7.85
C GLY A 149 3.34 21.92 8.94
N LEU A 150 3.31 21.49 10.20
CA LEU A 150 3.78 22.27 11.35
C LEU A 150 4.42 21.41 12.45
N ALA A 151 5.30 22.00 13.24
CA ALA A 151 6.00 21.38 14.37
C ALA A 151 6.06 22.36 15.57
N PRO A 152 6.36 21.91 16.80
CA PRO A 152 6.61 22.80 17.94
C PRO A 152 7.73 23.82 17.68
N GLY A 153 7.68 24.92 18.44
CA GLY A 153 8.63 26.02 18.33
C GLY A 153 8.69 26.89 19.58
N GLU A 154 9.61 27.86 19.57
CA GLU A 154 9.69 28.84 20.66
C GLU A 154 8.43 29.71 20.67
N GLY A 155 7.66 29.62 21.77
CA GLY A 155 6.44 30.42 21.98
C GLY A 155 5.17 29.93 21.25
N GLY A 156 5.19 28.79 20.57
CA GLY A 156 4.01 28.26 19.87
C GLY A 156 4.39 27.24 18.79
N TRP A 157 3.63 27.20 17.70
CA TRP A 157 3.89 26.29 16.58
C TRP A 157 4.60 26.99 15.40
N ASN A 158 5.45 26.24 14.71
CA ASN A 158 6.17 26.66 13.52
C ASN A 158 5.55 25.98 12.28
N VAL A 159 4.99 26.75 11.36
CA VAL A 159 4.35 26.25 10.13
C VAL A 159 5.36 26.26 8.99
N ALA A 160 5.77 25.08 8.51
CA ALA A 160 6.75 24.94 7.44
C ALA A 160 6.12 25.04 6.04
N SER A 161 4.93 24.47 5.86
CA SER A 161 4.27 24.35 4.56
C SER A 161 2.75 24.35 4.64
N ALA A 162 2.11 24.62 3.50
CA ALA A 162 0.74 24.22 3.26
C ALA A 162 0.55 23.75 1.80
N SER A 163 -0.35 22.80 1.58
CA SER A 163 -0.75 22.29 0.27
C SER A 163 -2.27 22.21 0.19
N SER A 164 -2.84 22.32 -1.00
CA SER A 164 -4.30 22.40 -1.10
C SER A 164 -4.90 22.04 -2.47
N THR A 165 -6.15 21.58 -2.39
CA THR A 165 -7.12 21.42 -3.48
C THR A 165 -8.46 22.11 -3.15
N VAL A 166 -8.50 23.06 -2.20
CA VAL A 166 -9.74 23.78 -1.84
C VAL A 166 -10.23 24.68 -2.96
N THR A 167 -11.56 24.73 -3.12
CA THR A 167 -12.23 25.73 -3.96
C THR A 167 -12.43 27.03 -3.20
N GLY A 168 -12.13 28.14 -3.87
CA GLY A 168 -12.49 29.50 -3.43
C GLY A 168 -13.96 29.86 -3.60
N ASP A 169 -14.83 28.86 -3.69
CA ASP A 169 -16.28 29.01 -3.68
C ASP A 169 -16.79 28.20 -2.49
N GLU A 170 -17.33 28.89 -1.49
CA GLU A 170 -17.96 28.30 -0.29
C GLU A 170 -19.47 28.01 -0.52
N THR A 171 -19.98 28.12 -1.76
CA THR A 171 -21.42 28.00 -2.06
C THR A 171 -21.81 26.74 -2.86
N LEU A 172 -22.86 26.07 -2.38
CA LEU A 172 -23.47 24.92 -3.02
C LEU A 172 -24.48 25.38 -4.09
N THR A 173 -24.24 25.01 -5.34
CA THR A 173 -25.01 25.50 -6.51
C THR A 173 -26.30 24.71 -6.69
N GLY A 174 -27.24 24.92 -5.78
CA GLY A 174 -28.55 24.27 -5.73
C GLY A 174 -28.63 23.17 -4.66
N SER A 175 -29.57 22.25 -4.83
CA SER A 175 -29.80 21.10 -3.95
C SER A 175 -29.87 19.81 -4.76
N LEU A 176 -29.69 18.67 -4.11
CA LEU A 176 -30.05 17.37 -4.67
C LEU A 176 -31.51 17.38 -5.13
N ARG A 177 -31.79 16.69 -6.24
CA ARG A 177 -33.11 16.52 -6.87
C ARG A 177 -33.40 15.07 -7.24
N LEU A 178 -32.36 14.31 -7.56
CA LEU A 178 -32.40 12.87 -7.71
C LEU A 178 -32.27 12.20 -6.34
N GLY A 179 -32.86 11.02 -6.18
CA GLY A 179 -32.54 10.11 -5.07
C GLY A 179 -31.24 9.32 -5.34
N PRO A 180 -30.62 8.74 -4.31
CA PRO A 180 -29.39 7.95 -4.44
C PRO A 180 -29.56 6.76 -5.41
N GLU A 181 -30.73 6.13 -5.45
CA GLU A 181 -31.06 5.05 -6.38
C GLU A 181 -31.05 5.52 -7.84
N GLN A 182 -31.53 6.74 -8.10
CA GLN A 182 -31.55 7.34 -9.43
C GLN A 182 -30.16 7.78 -9.89
N ALA A 183 -29.32 8.24 -8.95
CA ALA A 183 -27.93 8.58 -9.23
C ALA A 183 -27.07 7.34 -9.50
N TRP A 184 -27.25 6.26 -8.73
CA TRP A 184 -26.58 4.99 -9.01
C TRP A 184 -27.01 4.41 -10.37
N LEU A 185 -28.29 4.50 -10.75
CA LEU A 185 -28.74 4.10 -12.09
C LEU A 185 -28.09 4.91 -13.22
N ALA A 186 -27.89 6.22 -13.04
CA ALA A 186 -27.18 7.06 -14.01
C ALA A 186 -25.69 6.68 -14.09
N ALA A 187 -25.06 6.36 -12.95
CA ALA A 187 -23.70 5.86 -12.88
C ALA A 187 -23.52 4.53 -13.63
N ALA A 188 -24.33 3.52 -13.30
CA ALA A 188 -24.29 2.19 -13.93
C ALA A 188 -24.58 2.27 -15.45
N ALA A 189 -25.59 3.03 -15.87
CA ALA A 189 -25.88 3.25 -17.28
C ALA A 189 -24.74 3.95 -18.03
N SER A 190 -23.92 4.78 -17.35
CA SER A 190 -22.77 5.46 -17.96
C SER A 190 -21.56 4.55 -18.24
N ILE A 191 -21.54 3.35 -17.66
CA ILE A 191 -20.52 2.32 -17.89
C ILE A 191 -21.00 1.11 -18.68
N GLY A 192 -22.27 1.10 -19.10
CA GLY A 192 -22.84 0.02 -19.91
C GLY A 192 -23.73 -0.96 -19.15
N GLU A 193 -24.04 -0.70 -17.88
CA GLU A 193 -24.88 -1.54 -17.01
C GLU A 193 -26.27 -0.90 -16.75
N PRO A 194 -27.25 -1.06 -17.67
CA PRO A 194 -28.58 -0.45 -17.54
C PRO A 194 -29.55 -1.32 -16.71
N HIS A 195 -29.81 -0.90 -15.47
CA HIS A 195 -30.84 -1.48 -14.59
C HIS A 195 -32.13 -0.62 -14.55
N SER A 196 -33.14 -1.07 -13.81
CA SER A 196 -34.41 -0.36 -13.60
C SER A 196 -34.64 -0.01 -12.13
N LEU A 197 -35.41 1.05 -11.84
CA LEU A 197 -35.80 1.42 -10.47
C LEU A 197 -36.61 0.33 -9.73
N VAL A 198 -37.18 -0.64 -10.44
CA VAL A 198 -37.89 -1.78 -9.83
C VAL A 198 -36.96 -2.95 -9.48
N ASP A 199 -35.68 -2.87 -9.85
CA ASP A 199 -34.67 -3.88 -9.58
C ASP A 199 -33.85 -3.56 -8.31
N ILE A 200 -34.10 -2.44 -7.63
CA ILE A 200 -33.25 -1.89 -6.56
C ILE A 200 -33.98 -1.95 -5.21
N ASP A 201 -33.39 -2.67 -4.25
CA ASP A 201 -33.80 -2.72 -2.84
C ASP A 201 -32.75 -2.05 -1.93
N LYS A 202 -33.20 -1.22 -0.99
CA LYS A 202 -32.31 -0.63 0.03
C LYS A 202 -32.00 -1.62 1.14
N VAL A 203 -30.71 -1.84 1.42
CA VAL A 203 -30.23 -2.75 2.48
C VAL A 203 -29.55 -1.99 3.61
N ASN A 204 -29.35 -2.65 4.75
CA ASN A 204 -28.74 -2.01 5.91
C ASN A 204 -27.22 -1.90 5.74
N ALA A 205 -26.71 -0.71 5.45
CA ALA A 205 -25.32 -0.47 5.11
C ALA A 205 -24.30 -0.94 6.17
N VAL A 206 -24.62 -0.84 7.47
CA VAL A 206 -23.74 -1.32 8.56
C VAL A 206 -23.62 -2.84 8.54
N LYS A 207 -24.70 -3.57 8.23
CA LYS A 207 -24.67 -5.03 8.05
C LYS A 207 -24.03 -5.47 6.72
N ALA A 208 -23.79 -4.54 5.80
CA ALA A 208 -23.31 -4.80 4.46
C ALA A 208 -21.90 -4.22 4.19
N GLY A 209 -21.13 -3.96 5.24
CA GLY A 209 -19.74 -3.47 5.13
C GLY A 209 -19.59 -2.06 4.53
N ALA A 210 -20.64 -1.25 4.57
CA ALA A 210 -20.73 0.04 3.85
C ALA A 210 -21.13 1.20 4.77
N ALA A 211 -20.65 1.22 6.02
CA ALA A 211 -20.92 2.32 6.95
C ALA A 211 -20.47 3.68 6.36
N GLY A 212 -21.31 4.72 6.48
CA GLY A 212 -21.10 6.02 5.82
C GLY A 212 -21.62 6.12 4.38
N TRP A 213 -22.24 5.06 3.85
CA TRP A 213 -22.89 5.03 2.54
C TRP A 213 -24.34 4.54 2.65
N ASP A 214 -25.18 4.89 1.67
CA ASP A 214 -26.37 4.09 1.35
C ASP A 214 -25.91 2.80 0.64
N ALA A 215 -26.42 1.66 1.08
CA ALA A 215 -26.16 0.36 0.47
C ALA A 215 -27.40 -0.14 -0.27
N LEU A 216 -27.20 -0.57 -1.52
CA LEU A 216 -28.27 -1.06 -2.40
C LEU A 216 -27.96 -2.52 -2.80
N HIS A 217 -28.99 -3.36 -2.76
CA HIS A 217 -29.00 -4.65 -3.44
C HIS A 217 -29.72 -4.49 -4.76
N VAL A 218 -29.15 -4.97 -5.86
CA VAL A 218 -29.68 -4.78 -7.21
C VAL A 218 -29.89 -6.13 -7.87
N ALA A 219 -31.11 -6.42 -8.32
CA ALA A 219 -31.45 -7.72 -8.87
C ALA A 219 -30.62 -8.04 -10.12
N ARG A 220 -29.81 -9.11 -10.04
CA ARG A 220 -28.80 -9.59 -11.00
C ARG A 220 -27.41 -8.95 -10.86
N LEU A 221 -27.08 -8.42 -9.69
CA LEU A 221 -25.71 -8.17 -9.22
C LEU A 221 -25.62 -8.77 -7.80
N ASP A 222 -24.73 -9.72 -7.56
CA ASP A 222 -24.56 -10.32 -6.23
C ASP A 222 -23.74 -9.39 -5.30
N ASP A 223 -23.01 -8.42 -5.86
CA ASP A 223 -22.31 -7.35 -5.15
C ASP A 223 -23.22 -6.31 -4.48
N VAL A 224 -22.87 -5.89 -3.25
CA VAL A 224 -23.51 -4.76 -2.57
C VAL A 224 -23.04 -3.44 -3.17
N GLN A 225 -23.96 -2.77 -3.84
CA GLN A 225 -23.74 -1.46 -4.46
C GLN A 225 -23.72 -0.34 -3.43
N ARG A 226 -22.91 0.69 -3.65
CA ARG A 226 -22.71 1.79 -2.68
C ARG A 226 -22.95 3.15 -3.31
N VAL A 227 -23.63 4.04 -2.60
CA VAL A 227 -23.83 5.43 -3.02
C VAL A 227 -23.89 6.37 -1.82
N ARG A 228 -23.31 7.57 -1.90
CA ARG A 228 -23.45 8.60 -0.87
C ARG A 228 -23.52 10.00 -1.48
N ALA A 229 -24.22 10.90 -0.80
CA ALA A 229 -24.26 12.30 -1.20
C ALA A 229 -22.93 13.00 -0.87
N VAL A 230 -22.41 13.82 -1.79
CA VAL A 230 -21.14 14.54 -1.65
C VAL A 230 -21.24 15.94 -2.27
N ALA A 231 -20.29 16.79 -1.93
CA ALA A 231 -20.04 18.04 -2.64
C ALA A 231 -18.92 17.83 -3.67
N PHE A 232 -19.21 17.96 -4.96
CA PHE A 232 -18.21 17.86 -6.03
C PHE A 232 -17.72 19.27 -6.42
N PRO A 233 -16.46 19.64 -6.16
CA PRO A 233 -15.99 21.01 -6.40
C PRO A 233 -15.66 21.24 -7.88
N THR A 234 -16.28 22.24 -8.52
CA THR A 234 -15.97 22.61 -9.92
C THR A 234 -15.15 23.90 -10.00
N VAL A 235 -14.57 24.17 -11.18
CA VAL A 235 -13.65 25.30 -11.37
C VAL A 235 -14.37 26.65 -11.54
N ARG A 236 -15.60 26.68 -12.10
CA ARG A 236 -16.36 27.93 -12.33
C ARG A 236 -17.87 27.87 -12.09
N ALA A 237 -18.46 26.68 -11.93
CA ALA A 237 -19.90 26.50 -11.73
C ALA A 237 -20.26 26.31 -10.23
N GLY A 238 -19.42 26.85 -9.35
CA GLY A 238 -19.45 26.64 -7.91
C GLY A 238 -19.25 25.19 -7.50
N VAL A 239 -19.64 24.86 -6.27
CA VAL A 239 -19.61 23.48 -5.78
C VAL A 239 -20.95 22.81 -6.05
N VAL A 240 -20.95 21.61 -6.61
CA VAL A 240 -22.14 20.92 -7.11
C VAL A 240 -22.58 19.84 -6.10
N PRO A 241 -23.86 19.81 -5.69
CA PRO A 241 -24.38 18.68 -4.91
C PRO A 241 -24.47 17.45 -5.82
N ALA A 242 -23.70 16.42 -5.48
CA ALA A 242 -23.48 15.24 -6.29
C ALA A 242 -23.69 13.96 -5.47
N TYR A 243 -23.64 12.83 -6.16
CA TYR A 243 -23.53 11.51 -5.55
C TYR A 243 -22.20 10.89 -5.97
N GLU A 244 -21.43 10.42 -4.99
CA GLU A 244 -20.36 9.46 -5.21
C GLU A 244 -20.98 8.07 -5.19
N THR A 245 -20.70 7.27 -6.23
CA THR A 245 -21.24 5.91 -6.39
C THR A 245 -20.08 4.95 -6.61
N ILE A 246 -20.23 3.75 -6.05
CA ILE A 246 -19.44 2.57 -6.44
C ILE A 246 -20.41 1.64 -7.16
N VAL A 247 -20.16 1.39 -8.44
CA VAL A 247 -20.85 0.37 -9.23
C VAL A 247 -19.93 -0.85 -9.29
N LEU A 248 -20.44 -2.01 -8.90
CA LEU A 248 -19.73 -3.29 -8.86
C LEU A 248 -20.53 -4.36 -9.62
N ASN A 249 -19.85 -5.17 -10.44
CA ASN A 249 -20.37 -6.38 -11.05
C ASN A 249 -19.24 -7.40 -11.19
N THR A 250 -19.09 -8.29 -10.22
CA THR A 250 -18.10 -9.39 -10.23
C THR A 250 -18.64 -10.69 -10.84
N ASP A 251 -19.93 -10.78 -11.16
CA ASP A 251 -20.59 -11.95 -11.75
C ASP A 251 -20.27 -12.16 -13.25
N VAL A 252 -19.54 -11.22 -13.87
CA VAL A 252 -19.20 -11.20 -15.29
C VAL A 252 -17.71 -11.49 -15.53
N ALA A 253 -17.39 -12.04 -16.70
CA ALA A 253 -16.03 -12.50 -17.03
C ALA A 253 -14.97 -11.39 -17.20
N GLU A 254 -15.38 -10.12 -17.12
CA GLU A 254 -14.51 -8.94 -16.99
C GLU A 254 -15.13 -8.06 -15.88
N PRO A 255 -14.81 -8.31 -14.59
CA PRO A 255 -15.44 -7.63 -13.47
C PRO A 255 -15.42 -6.10 -13.54
N VAL A 256 -16.61 -5.50 -13.43
CA VAL A 256 -16.82 -4.07 -13.60
C VAL A 256 -16.82 -3.42 -12.22
N ALA A 257 -15.84 -2.57 -11.93
CA ALA A 257 -15.85 -1.75 -10.72
C ALA A 257 -15.45 -0.31 -11.02
N TYR A 258 -16.34 0.63 -10.69
CA TYR A 258 -16.12 2.05 -10.97
C TYR A 258 -16.60 2.96 -9.84
N ARG A 259 -15.74 3.91 -9.48
CA ARG A 259 -16.09 5.13 -8.75
C ARG A 259 -16.67 6.13 -9.75
N ILE A 260 -17.90 6.59 -9.54
CA ILE A 260 -18.54 7.54 -10.45
C ILE A 260 -19.20 8.67 -9.65
N PHE A 261 -18.91 9.91 -10.05
CA PHE A 261 -19.55 11.10 -9.53
C PHE A 261 -20.67 11.52 -10.47
N VAL A 262 -21.88 11.64 -9.94
CA VAL A 262 -23.09 12.02 -10.69
C VAL A 262 -23.66 13.32 -10.13
N ASP A 263 -23.98 14.28 -10.99
CA ASP A 263 -24.66 15.52 -10.61
C ASP A 263 -26.05 15.20 -10.05
N GLY A 264 -26.27 15.44 -8.76
CA GLY A 264 -27.51 15.12 -8.07
C GLY A 264 -28.71 15.98 -8.49
N ARG A 265 -28.50 16.96 -9.39
CA ARG A 265 -29.50 17.88 -9.95
C ARG A 265 -29.96 17.46 -11.35
N THR A 266 -29.08 16.81 -12.13
CA THR A 266 -29.32 16.48 -13.57
C THR A 266 -29.17 14.99 -13.91
N GLY A 267 -28.32 14.24 -13.19
CA GLY A 267 -27.96 12.86 -13.53
C GLY A 267 -26.78 12.74 -14.50
N GLU A 268 -26.08 13.84 -14.80
CA GLU A 268 -24.90 13.83 -15.65
C GLU A 268 -23.65 13.36 -14.88
N VAL A 269 -22.78 12.57 -15.52
CA VAL A 269 -21.51 12.15 -14.92
C VAL A 269 -20.53 13.33 -14.90
N LEU A 270 -19.96 13.58 -13.72
CA LEU A 270 -18.97 14.61 -13.45
C LEU A 270 -17.55 14.06 -13.49
N ALA A 271 -17.34 12.85 -12.95
CA ALA A 271 -16.07 12.12 -13.03
C ALA A 271 -16.27 10.60 -12.91
N ARG A 272 -15.32 9.82 -13.43
CA ARG A 272 -15.27 8.34 -13.36
C ARG A 272 -13.83 7.87 -13.16
N GLN A 273 -13.63 6.88 -12.29
CA GLN A 273 -12.35 6.20 -12.02
C GLN A 273 -12.57 4.68 -11.86
N SER A 274 -11.72 3.83 -12.44
CA SER A 274 -11.80 2.34 -12.28
C SER A 274 -11.31 1.85 -10.89
N LEU A 275 -11.82 0.72 -10.38
CA LEU A 275 -11.69 0.26 -8.97
C LEU A 275 -11.66 -1.29 -8.72
N VAL A 276 -11.32 -2.15 -9.67
CA VAL A 276 -11.63 -3.60 -9.58
C VAL A 276 -10.82 -4.37 -8.52
N ASP A 277 -11.45 -4.80 -7.40
CA ASP A 277 -11.44 -6.21 -6.90
C ASP A 277 -12.08 -6.50 -5.51
N ASN A 278 -12.39 -7.79 -5.19
CA ASN A 278 -12.70 -8.34 -3.83
C ASN A 278 -12.66 -9.90 -3.71
N ALA A 279 -12.59 -10.47 -2.47
CA ALA A 279 -12.72 -11.92 -2.16
C ALA A 279 -13.08 -12.25 -0.66
N HIS A 280 -13.62 -13.44 -0.34
CA HIS A 280 -14.07 -13.98 0.99
C HIS A 280 -14.17 -15.55 0.95
N ASP A 281 -14.42 -16.41 1.97
CA ASP A 281 -14.51 -16.45 3.46
C ASP A 281 -14.47 -17.95 3.95
N GLY A 282 -14.33 -18.26 5.26
CA GLY A 282 -14.78 -19.55 5.85
C GLY A 282 -14.00 -20.11 7.08
N PRO A 283 -14.62 -20.33 8.29
CA PRO A 283 -13.88 -20.62 9.55
C PRO A 283 -14.15 -21.99 10.26
N SER A 284 -13.70 -22.13 11.53
CA SER A 284 -13.85 -23.31 12.41
C SER A 284 -13.87 -22.94 13.93
N PRO A 285 -14.21 -23.84 14.87
CA PRO A 285 -15.02 -23.49 16.06
C PRO A 285 -14.27 -23.07 17.35
N THR A 286 -14.99 -22.36 18.23
CA THR A 286 -14.53 -21.82 19.53
C THR A 286 -15.69 -21.85 20.57
N PHE A 287 -15.39 -21.91 21.88
CA PHE A 287 -16.39 -21.78 22.96
C PHE A 287 -16.32 -20.39 23.62
N SER A 288 -17.46 -19.75 23.86
CA SER A 288 -17.54 -18.39 24.44
C SER A 288 -18.15 -18.35 25.84
N PHE A 289 -17.77 -17.35 26.64
CA PHE A 289 -18.34 -17.06 27.96
C PHE A 289 -18.40 -15.54 28.23
N GLU A 290 -19.22 -15.13 29.22
CA GLU A 290 -19.31 -13.73 29.67
C GLU A 290 -19.64 -13.64 31.18
N GLY A 291 -19.49 -12.46 31.76
CA GLY A 291 -19.68 -12.23 33.19
C GLY A 291 -19.64 -10.77 33.64
N ILE A 292 -19.70 -10.57 34.95
CA ILE A 292 -19.68 -9.25 35.59
C ILE A 292 -18.85 -9.35 36.88
N LEU A 293 -17.80 -8.53 37.00
CA LEU A 293 -16.97 -8.48 38.20
C LEU A 293 -17.76 -7.93 39.41
N PRO A 294 -17.55 -8.43 40.63
CA PRO A 294 -18.18 -7.88 41.82
C PRO A 294 -17.70 -6.44 42.09
N PRO A 295 -18.50 -5.59 42.76
CA PRO A 295 -18.13 -4.20 43.06
C PRO A 295 -17.21 -4.11 44.30
N VAL A 296 -16.07 -4.79 44.26
CA VAL A 296 -15.08 -4.90 45.35
C VAL A 296 -13.68 -5.02 44.75
N ASP A 297 -12.74 -4.21 45.26
CA ASP A 297 -11.29 -4.24 44.95
C ASP A 297 -10.73 -5.67 44.99
N GLY A 298 -10.04 -6.10 43.94
CA GLY A 298 -9.47 -7.45 43.77
C GLY A 298 -10.50 -8.58 43.66
N GLY A 299 -11.77 -8.24 43.45
CA GLY A 299 -12.90 -9.17 43.52
C GLY A 299 -13.10 -10.03 42.27
N CYS A 300 -13.49 -11.30 42.47
CA CYS A 300 -13.69 -12.29 41.40
C CYS A 300 -15.16 -12.63 41.12
N ASP A 301 -15.50 -12.79 39.84
CA ASP A 301 -16.79 -13.34 39.40
C ASP A 301 -16.80 -14.88 39.53
N VAL A 302 -17.99 -15.48 39.45
CA VAL A 302 -18.19 -16.93 39.55
C VAL A 302 -17.51 -17.67 38.39
N ARG A 303 -16.90 -18.82 38.72
CA ARG A 303 -16.18 -19.67 37.78
C ARG A 303 -17.06 -20.14 36.62
N LYS A 304 -16.57 -19.93 35.40
CA LYS A 304 -17.16 -20.41 34.15
C LYS A 304 -16.60 -21.79 33.82
N GLY A 305 -17.45 -22.72 33.37
CA GLY A 305 -17.10 -24.11 33.14
C GLY A 305 -18.16 -25.07 33.71
N PRO A 306 -17.91 -26.39 33.77
CA PRO A 306 -16.65 -27.04 33.41
C PRO A 306 -16.38 -27.04 31.90
N TYR A 307 -15.13 -26.78 31.52
CA TYR A 307 -14.59 -27.09 30.21
C TYR A 307 -13.87 -28.45 30.33
N THR A 308 -14.62 -29.53 30.10
CA THR A 308 -14.14 -30.91 30.34
C THR A 308 -13.17 -31.34 29.24
N VAL A 309 -11.92 -31.62 29.62
CA VAL A 309 -10.93 -32.32 28.78
C VAL A 309 -11.11 -33.82 28.96
N THR A 310 -11.56 -34.52 27.92
CA THR A 310 -11.66 -35.99 27.96
C THR A 310 -10.30 -36.66 27.70
N ALA A 311 -10.13 -37.89 28.18
CA ALA A 311 -8.82 -38.59 28.13
C ALA A 311 -8.39 -39.00 26.71
N ASP A 312 -9.31 -38.97 25.75
CA ASP A 312 -9.16 -39.26 24.32
C ASP A 312 -9.08 -37.98 23.45
N ALA A 313 -9.37 -36.79 23.99
CA ALA A 313 -9.35 -35.54 23.22
C ALA A 313 -7.93 -35.02 22.88
N HIS A 314 -6.87 -35.64 23.42
CA HIS A 314 -5.47 -35.27 23.18
C HIS A 314 -5.13 -33.77 23.38
N VAL A 315 -5.86 -33.08 24.28
CA VAL A 315 -5.66 -31.64 24.52
C VAL A 315 -4.24 -31.38 25.03
N ARG A 316 -3.53 -30.55 24.27
CA ARG A 316 -2.15 -30.13 24.50
C ARG A 316 -2.08 -28.77 25.19
N ALA A 317 -3.03 -27.88 24.93
CA ALA A 317 -3.15 -26.61 25.64
C ALA A 317 -4.63 -26.20 25.84
N ILE A 318 -4.86 -25.39 26.87
CA ILE A 318 -6.09 -24.62 27.03
C ILE A 318 -5.71 -23.15 26.86
N ASP A 319 -6.20 -22.53 25.80
CA ASP A 319 -6.17 -21.08 25.64
C ASP A 319 -7.45 -20.51 26.23
N VAL A 320 -7.29 -19.47 27.06
CA VAL A 320 -8.37 -18.67 27.63
C VAL A 320 -8.08 -17.22 27.32
N PHE A 321 -9.03 -16.54 26.69
CA PHE A 321 -9.00 -15.11 26.43
C PHE A 321 -10.16 -14.44 27.19
N ALA A 322 -9.94 -13.25 27.73
CA ALA A 322 -11.01 -12.42 28.26
C ALA A 322 -10.71 -10.93 28.07
N ASN A 323 -11.74 -10.16 27.71
CA ASN A 323 -11.70 -8.72 27.52
C ASN A 323 -12.81 -8.08 28.36
N ALA A 324 -12.47 -7.09 29.19
CA ALA A 324 -13.47 -6.25 29.82
C ALA A 324 -14.08 -5.29 28.79
N ASP A 325 -15.38 -5.01 28.89
CA ASP A 325 -16.08 -4.13 27.94
C ASP A 325 -15.67 -2.64 28.10
N SER A 326 -14.76 -2.34 29.04
CA SER A 326 -14.09 -1.05 29.21
C SER A 326 -12.57 -1.24 29.11
N PRO A 327 -11.85 -0.55 28.20
CA PRO A 327 -10.40 -0.68 28.07
C PRO A 327 -9.61 -0.05 29.25
N LEU A 328 -10.31 0.64 30.16
CA LEU A 328 -9.74 1.17 31.40
C LEU A 328 -9.93 0.22 32.59
N GLN A 329 -10.81 -0.78 32.48
CA GLN A 329 -11.03 -1.78 33.53
C GLN A 329 -9.98 -2.88 33.39
N ASP A 330 -8.99 -2.89 34.28
CA ASP A 330 -7.99 -3.94 34.32
C ASP A 330 -8.54 -5.21 34.98
N ILE A 331 -8.11 -6.38 34.51
CA ILE A 331 -8.65 -7.68 34.94
C ILE A 331 -7.54 -8.71 35.07
N VAL A 332 -7.71 -9.65 36.00
CA VAL A 332 -6.80 -10.77 36.21
C VAL A 332 -7.49 -12.06 35.82
N LEU A 333 -6.95 -12.77 34.83
CA LEU A 333 -7.41 -14.10 34.45
C LEU A 333 -6.82 -15.18 35.37
N ARG A 334 -7.63 -16.19 35.69
CA ARG A 334 -7.21 -17.39 36.41
C ARG A 334 -7.85 -18.64 35.81
N LEU A 335 -7.05 -19.67 35.59
CA LEU A 335 -7.49 -20.99 35.12
C LEU A 335 -7.27 -22.03 36.22
N TYR A 336 -8.34 -22.76 36.53
CA TYR A 336 -8.35 -23.83 37.53
C TYR A 336 -8.53 -25.19 36.86
N PHE A 337 -7.84 -26.21 37.39
CA PHE A 337 -8.12 -27.63 37.17
C PHE A 337 -8.83 -28.17 38.41
N GLY A 338 -10.13 -28.45 38.30
CA GLY A 338 -10.99 -28.67 39.46
C GLY A 338 -10.95 -27.46 40.41
N THR A 339 -10.32 -27.64 41.58
CA THR A 339 -10.12 -26.59 42.58
C THR A 339 -8.71 -25.97 42.59
N THR A 340 -7.75 -26.54 41.86
CA THR A 340 -6.33 -26.13 41.86
C THR A 340 -6.09 -25.05 40.82
N LEU A 341 -5.50 -23.91 41.19
CA LEU A 341 -5.05 -22.89 40.24
C LEU A 341 -3.88 -23.45 39.42
N VAL A 342 -3.96 -23.43 38.09
CA VAL A 342 -2.93 -23.99 37.20
C VAL A 342 -2.28 -22.96 36.27
N ALA A 343 -2.92 -21.80 36.06
CA ALA A 343 -2.33 -20.64 35.42
C ALA A 343 -3.08 -19.36 35.83
N SER A 344 -2.41 -18.21 35.72
CA SER A 344 -3.01 -16.87 35.82
C SER A 344 -2.34 -15.94 34.81
N ALA A 345 -3.05 -14.90 34.37
CA ALA A 345 -2.52 -13.85 33.51
C ALA A 345 -2.99 -12.48 34.00
N ASP A 346 -2.09 -11.51 33.82
CA ASP A 346 -2.14 -10.12 34.25
C ASP A 346 -1.08 -9.41 33.39
N THR A 347 -1.50 -8.46 32.57
CA THR A 347 -0.69 -7.81 31.51
C THR A 347 -0.71 -6.28 31.59
N PHE A 348 -1.11 -5.72 32.74
CA PHE A 348 -1.30 -4.29 33.04
C PHE A 348 -2.49 -3.60 32.34
N ASN A 349 -3.18 -4.27 31.41
CA ASN A 349 -4.47 -3.82 30.88
C ASN A 349 -5.23 -4.97 30.19
N THR A 350 -6.56 -4.83 30.10
CA THR A 350 -7.38 -5.72 29.26
C THR A 350 -7.04 -5.52 27.77
N PRO A 351 -7.06 -6.58 26.91
CA PRO A 351 -7.52 -7.94 27.18
C PRO A 351 -6.46 -8.91 27.71
N GLU A 352 -6.92 -9.83 28.56
CA GLU A 352 -6.10 -10.88 29.17
C GLU A 352 -6.07 -12.20 28.38
N ARG A 353 -4.95 -12.93 28.52
CA ARG A 353 -4.80 -14.27 27.93
C ARG A 353 -3.96 -15.24 28.77
N ILE A 354 -4.57 -16.36 29.14
CA ILE A 354 -3.87 -17.57 29.60
C ILE A 354 -3.65 -18.52 28.43
N ARG A 355 -2.47 -19.14 28.35
CA ARG A 355 -2.28 -20.41 27.61
C ARG A 355 -1.65 -21.46 28.52
N TYR A 356 -2.47 -22.37 29.05
CA TYR A 356 -2.02 -23.47 29.90
C TYR A 356 -1.60 -24.67 29.04
N SER A 357 -0.29 -24.86 28.89
CA SER A 357 0.33 -25.89 28.04
C SER A 357 1.39 -26.69 28.83
N PRO A 358 0.99 -27.46 29.87
CA PRO A 358 1.93 -28.25 30.69
C PRO A 358 2.70 -29.27 29.85
N ALA A 359 3.96 -29.53 30.21
CA ALA A 359 4.89 -30.33 29.40
C ALA A 359 4.50 -31.81 29.19
N SER A 360 3.53 -32.32 29.96
CA SER A 360 2.95 -33.66 29.83
C SER A 360 1.72 -33.74 28.92
N GLY A 361 1.28 -32.62 28.33
CA GLY A 361 -0.09 -32.47 27.84
C GLY A 361 -1.06 -32.12 28.98
N VAL A 362 -2.22 -31.56 28.64
CA VAL A 362 -3.22 -31.06 29.61
C VAL A 362 -3.88 -32.26 30.32
N PRO A 363 -3.82 -32.34 31.67
CA PRO A 363 -4.47 -33.42 32.41
C PRO A 363 -5.97 -33.53 32.11
N PRO A 364 -6.51 -34.72 31.79
CA PRO A 364 -7.95 -34.92 31.61
C PRO A 364 -8.76 -34.63 32.87
N GLY A 365 -9.93 -34.01 32.70
CA GLY A 365 -10.82 -33.55 33.77
C GLY A 365 -11.38 -32.15 33.51
N ASP A 366 -12.01 -31.57 34.52
CA ASP A 366 -12.77 -30.33 34.40
C ASP A 366 -11.92 -29.08 34.66
N TYR A 367 -11.94 -28.15 33.71
CA TYR A 367 -11.30 -26.84 33.84
C TYR A 367 -12.31 -25.72 34.04
N PHE A 368 -11.90 -24.70 34.79
CA PHE A 368 -12.76 -23.57 35.15
C PHE A 368 -12.00 -22.25 35.03
N VAL A 369 -12.63 -21.27 34.36
CA VAL A 369 -12.10 -19.91 34.25
C VAL A 369 -12.69 -19.04 35.35
N GLU A 370 -11.85 -18.37 36.10
CA GLU A 370 -12.21 -17.31 37.05
C GLU A 370 -11.65 -16.00 36.49
N VAL A 371 -12.47 -14.95 36.48
CA VAL A 371 -12.05 -13.61 36.08
C VAL A 371 -12.21 -12.71 37.29
N CYS A 372 -11.15 -11.99 37.63
CA CYS A 372 -11.10 -11.07 38.75
C CYS A 372 -10.78 -9.66 38.27
N GLU A 373 -11.09 -8.70 39.11
CA GLU A 373 -10.48 -7.38 39.01
C GLU A 373 -9.00 -7.42 39.45
N PHE A 374 -8.22 -6.44 39.02
CA PHE A 374 -6.86 -6.18 39.48
C PHE A 374 -6.88 -5.47 40.85
N ASP A 375 -6.21 -6.05 41.85
CA ASP A 375 -6.05 -5.50 43.21
C ASP A 375 -4.98 -4.39 43.20
N ASP A 376 -5.40 -3.12 43.20
CA ASP A 376 -4.49 -1.97 43.22
C ASP A 376 -3.94 -1.66 44.63
N THR A 377 -4.42 -2.39 45.64
CA THR A 377 -4.17 -2.24 47.08
C THR A 377 -4.60 -0.90 47.68
N ALA A 378 -5.26 -0.03 46.93
CA ALA A 378 -5.68 1.31 47.36
C ALA A 378 -7.15 1.36 47.83
N ASN A 379 -7.92 0.26 47.73
CA ASN A 379 -9.39 0.23 47.92
C ASN A 379 -10.13 1.08 46.86
N THR A 380 -9.60 1.12 45.64
CA THR A 380 -10.29 1.72 44.50
C THR A 380 -11.47 0.82 44.09
N PRO A 381 -12.71 1.34 43.94
CA PRO A 381 -13.81 0.54 43.40
C PRO A 381 -13.61 0.28 41.90
N PRO A 382 -13.92 -0.93 41.39
CA PRO A 382 -13.81 -1.23 39.97
C PRO A 382 -14.57 -0.24 39.08
N LEU A 383 -13.99 0.07 37.93
CA LEU A 383 -14.56 0.96 36.93
C LEU A 383 -15.75 0.31 36.22
N GLU A 384 -16.73 1.14 35.84
CA GLU A 384 -17.90 0.69 35.09
C GLU A 384 -17.72 0.96 33.57
N PRO A 385 -18.20 0.07 32.69
CA PRO A 385 -18.87 -1.19 32.98
C PRO A 385 -17.95 -2.32 33.48
N ARG A 386 -18.32 -2.95 34.59
CA ARG A 386 -17.68 -4.16 35.15
C ARG A 386 -17.95 -5.46 34.36
N THR A 387 -18.46 -5.36 33.14
CA THR A 387 -18.82 -6.51 32.30
C THR A 387 -17.64 -6.98 31.47
N TYR A 388 -17.58 -8.28 31.17
CA TYR A 388 -16.50 -8.87 30.36
C TYR A 388 -16.99 -10.04 29.52
N ARG A 389 -16.25 -10.32 28.44
CA ARG A 389 -16.46 -11.45 27.54
C ARG A 389 -15.16 -12.21 27.32
N GLY A 390 -15.26 -13.49 26.99
CA GLY A 390 -14.09 -14.32 26.75
C GLY A 390 -14.38 -15.59 25.95
N THR A 391 -13.31 -16.31 25.63
CA THR A 391 -13.35 -17.58 24.91
C THR A 391 -12.42 -18.61 25.54
N VAL A 392 -12.79 -19.88 25.43
CA VAL A 392 -11.94 -21.03 25.76
C VAL A 392 -11.76 -21.88 24.51
N THR A 393 -10.51 -22.19 24.18
CA THR A 393 -10.13 -23.04 23.06
C THR A 393 -9.31 -24.21 23.58
N LEU A 394 -9.75 -25.43 23.26
CA LEU A 394 -9.03 -26.66 23.59
C LEU A 394 -8.14 -27.04 22.39
N ASP A 395 -6.85 -26.81 22.52
CA ASP A 395 -5.86 -27.13 21.49
C ASP A 395 -5.59 -28.64 21.48
N THR A 396 -6.18 -29.35 20.53
CA THR A 396 -6.03 -30.81 20.32
C THR A 396 -4.90 -31.16 19.34
N SER A 397 -4.03 -30.20 18.99
CA SER A 397 -2.97 -30.40 18.00
C SER A 397 -1.79 -31.21 18.54
N ALA A 398 -1.02 -31.78 17.62
CA ALA A 398 0.24 -32.44 17.92
C ALA A 398 1.25 -31.49 18.63
N PRO A 399 2.23 -32.02 19.39
CA PRO A 399 3.35 -31.23 19.87
C PRO A 399 4.12 -30.59 18.70
N PRO A 400 4.62 -29.36 18.86
CA PRO A 400 4.95 -28.50 17.73
C PRO A 400 6.40 -28.66 17.29
N ALA A 401 6.71 -28.11 16.11
CA ALA A 401 8.06 -27.78 15.73
C ALA A 401 8.64 -26.64 16.63
N PRO A 402 9.96 -26.43 16.70
CA PRO A 402 10.59 -25.53 17.69
C PRO A 402 10.43 -24.02 17.42
N TYR A 403 9.53 -23.60 16.53
CA TYR A 403 9.29 -22.22 16.11
C TYR A 403 7.79 -21.94 16.10
N LEU A 404 7.39 -20.66 16.17
CA LEU A 404 5.97 -20.28 16.07
C LEU A 404 5.45 -20.39 14.63
N ALA A 405 6.24 -19.90 13.67
CA ALA A 405 6.08 -20.08 12.23
C ALA A 405 7.42 -19.80 11.54
N ARG A 406 7.65 -20.36 10.35
CA ARG A 406 8.81 -20.04 9.50
C ARG A 406 8.51 -20.19 8.01
N TRP A 407 9.19 -19.39 7.19
CA TRP A 407 9.02 -19.32 5.73
C TRP A 407 10.39 -19.46 5.06
N LYS A 408 10.48 -20.23 3.97
CA LYS A 408 11.73 -20.37 3.20
C LYS A 408 11.66 -19.55 1.90
N VAL A 409 12.37 -18.43 1.88
CA VAL A 409 12.17 -17.30 0.94
C VAL A 409 13.46 -16.82 0.28
N PHE A 410 13.37 -16.24 -0.90
CA PHE A 410 14.48 -15.48 -1.50
C PHE A 410 14.51 -14.08 -0.87
N PRO A 411 15.58 -13.65 -0.16
CA PRO A 411 15.64 -12.32 0.46
C PRO A 411 15.67 -11.16 -0.55
N ALA A 412 16.15 -11.44 -1.76
CA ALA A 412 16.14 -10.53 -2.91
C ALA A 412 15.63 -11.30 -4.15
N ASN A 413 16.44 -12.22 -4.65
CA ASN A 413 16.11 -13.02 -5.84
C ASN A 413 16.92 -14.33 -5.90
N PRO A 414 16.56 -15.28 -6.78
CA PRO A 414 17.40 -16.42 -7.11
C PRO A 414 18.69 -15.98 -7.83
N PRO A 415 19.78 -16.77 -7.78
CA PRO A 415 21.09 -16.29 -8.20
C PRO A 415 21.19 -16.04 -9.71
N LEU A 416 21.76 -14.90 -10.10
CA LEU A 416 21.90 -14.50 -11.50
C LEU A 416 23.09 -15.18 -12.18
N HIS A 417 22.89 -15.73 -13.38
CA HIS A 417 23.90 -16.50 -14.10
C HIS A 417 25.12 -15.68 -14.49
N THR A 418 26.32 -16.07 -14.04
CA THR A 418 27.57 -15.28 -14.12
C THR A 418 28.25 -15.26 -15.50
N LEU A 419 27.72 -15.93 -16.53
CA LEU A 419 28.29 -16.00 -17.88
C LEU A 419 27.19 -15.89 -18.98
N PRO A 420 27.53 -15.85 -20.27
CA PRO A 420 26.58 -16.11 -21.36
C PRO A 420 26.60 -17.59 -21.75
N ALA A 421 25.45 -18.29 -21.67
CA ALA A 421 25.28 -19.65 -22.17
C ALA A 421 23.82 -19.91 -22.58
N ASP A 422 23.64 -20.42 -23.80
CA ASP A 422 22.39 -20.55 -24.55
C ASP A 422 21.51 -21.74 -24.06
N PRO A 423 20.17 -21.57 -23.92
CA PRO A 423 19.45 -20.31 -23.95
C PRO A 423 19.68 -19.50 -22.67
N TRP A 424 19.39 -20.08 -21.50
CA TRP A 424 19.50 -19.43 -20.19
C TRP A 424 19.95 -20.42 -19.10
N ASN A 425 21.26 -20.51 -18.86
CA ASN A 425 21.85 -21.36 -17.81
C ASN A 425 21.67 -20.80 -16.38
N ASN A 426 20.46 -20.36 -16.01
CA ASN A 426 20.17 -19.82 -14.68
C ASN A 426 20.42 -20.85 -13.57
N PRO A 427 21.23 -20.54 -12.54
CA PRO A 427 21.47 -21.41 -11.40
C PRO A 427 20.18 -21.83 -10.71
N SER A 428 19.80 -23.10 -10.87
CA SER A 428 18.68 -23.73 -10.14
C SER A 428 19.12 -24.15 -8.72
N THR A 429 19.97 -23.33 -8.10
CA THR A 429 20.49 -23.50 -6.74
C THR A 429 19.54 -22.83 -5.77
N ASP A 430 18.87 -23.60 -4.92
CA ASP A 430 17.95 -23.08 -3.90
C ASP A 430 18.71 -22.31 -2.80
N THR A 431 18.92 -21.02 -3.02
CA THR A 431 19.55 -20.08 -2.08
C THR A 431 18.57 -19.45 -1.09
N ARG A 432 17.32 -19.94 -1.00
CA ARG A 432 16.31 -19.36 -0.11
C ARG A 432 16.73 -19.47 1.35
N ALA A 433 16.66 -18.34 2.04
CA ALA A 433 16.89 -18.23 3.47
C ALA A 433 15.65 -18.67 4.26
N LEU A 434 15.87 -19.28 5.41
CA LEU A 434 14.82 -19.66 6.35
C LEU A 434 14.56 -18.51 7.33
N TRP A 435 13.42 -17.84 7.19
CA TRP A 435 13.00 -16.74 8.05
C TRP A 435 12.02 -17.25 9.10
N CYS A 436 12.29 -16.97 10.37
CA CYS A 436 11.52 -17.49 11.50
C CYS A 436 10.86 -16.35 12.27
N TRP A 437 9.61 -16.54 12.71
CA TRP A 437 8.90 -15.52 13.47
C TRP A 437 9.64 -15.11 14.77
N ARG A 438 10.14 -16.09 15.51
CA ARG A 438 11.03 -15.89 16.67
C ARG A 438 12.11 -16.98 16.66
N ALA A 439 13.34 -16.63 17.04
CA ALA A 439 14.36 -17.63 17.35
C ALA A 439 14.04 -18.35 18.66
N THR A 440 14.37 -19.63 18.73
CA THR A 440 14.39 -20.42 19.97
C THR A 440 15.68 -21.23 20.03
N ALA A 441 16.04 -21.73 21.20
CA ALA A 441 17.24 -22.56 21.38
C ALA A 441 17.24 -23.89 20.59
N ALA A 442 16.09 -24.27 20.00
CA ALA A 442 15.93 -25.47 19.17
C ALA A 442 15.70 -25.16 17.68
N ALA A 443 15.60 -23.89 17.29
CA ALA A 443 15.45 -23.43 15.90
C ALA A 443 16.78 -22.89 15.36
N ALA A 444 17.84 -23.70 15.43
CA ALA A 444 19.22 -23.34 15.11
C ALA A 444 19.50 -23.19 13.59
N ASP A 445 18.50 -23.44 12.74
CA ASP A 445 18.53 -23.33 11.28
C ASP A 445 17.94 -22.00 10.75
N CYS A 446 17.36 -21.17 11.62
CA CYS A 446 16.82 -19.86 11.25
C CYS A 446 17.93 -18.89 10.77
N ASN A 447 17.86 -18.42 9.53
CA ASN A 447 18.80 -17.45 8.96
C ASN A 447 18.48 -15.99 9.34
N ARG A 448 17.21 -15.65 9.57
CA ARG A 448 16.76 -14.34 10.07
C ARG A 448 15.56 -14.52 11.00
N VAL A 449 15.48 -13.68 12.04
CA VAL A 449 14.26 -13.49 12.83
C VAL A 449 13.49 -12.30 12.25
N VAL A 450 12.18 -12.46 12.02
CA VAL A 450 11.35 -11.42 11.40
C VAL A 450 10.30 -10.80 12.32
N GLY A 451 9.95 -11.43 13.44
CA GLY A 451 8.95 -10.90 14.37
C GLY A 451 9.39 -9.59 15.03
N ASN A 452 8.54 -8.57 14.89
CA ASN A 452 8.78 -7.19 15.30
C ASN A 452 7.51 -6.59 15.94
N LEU A 453 7.29 -5.26 15.84
CA LEU A 453 6.11 -4.57 16.41
C LEU A 453 5.12 -4.02 15.36
N ALA A 454 5.51 -3.90 14.09
CA ALA A 454 4.58 -3.55 13.00
C ALA A 454 3.58 -4.70 12.76
N ALA A 455 4.10 -5.92 12.64
CA ALA A 455 3.31 -7.13 12.72
C ALA A 455 3.17 -7.58 14.19
N ARG A 456 2.04 -7.25 14.83
CA ARG A 456 1.79 -7.55 16.26
C ARG A 456 1.61 -9.06 16.56
N ALA A 457 1.40 -9.87 15.52
CA ALA A 457 1.26 -11.33 15.57
C ALA A 457 2.05 -11.96 14.40
N PRO A 458 2.33 -13.28 14.41
CA PRO A 458 2.98 -13.96 13.28
C PRO A 458 2.25 -13.69 11.97
N TRP A 459 2.99 -13.57 10.87
CA TRP A 459 2.39 -13.25 9.57
C TRP A 459 1.27 -14.22 9.18
N ASP A 460 1.35 -15.51 9.51
CA ASP A 460 0.31 -16.54 9.29
C ASP A 460 -0.73 -16.63 10.44
N HIS A 461 -1.26 -15.48 10.88
CA HIS A 461 -2.18 -15.40 12.02
C HIS A 461 -3.36 -14.46 11.73
N ASP A 462 -4.58 -14.96 11.96
CA ASP A 462 -5.78 -14.14 12.06
C ASP A 462 -5.79 -13.53 13.46
N VAL A 463 -5.72 -12.20 13.55
CA VAL A 463 -5.74 -11.47 14.82
C VAL A 463 -7.15 -11.13 15.31
N LYS A 464 -8.17 -11.22 14.45
CA LYS A 464 -9.59 -11.03 14.82
C LYS A 464 -10.17 -12.35 15.36
N GLY A 465 -9.93 -13.46 14.67
CA GLY A 465 -10.20 -14.81 15.18
C GLY A 465 -9.23 -15.26 16.27
N ASN A 466 -8.06 -14.62 16.39
CA ASN A 466 -7.00 -14.93 17.36
C ASN A 466 -6.46 -16.38 17.24
N PHE A 467 -6.29 -16.86 16.00
CA PHE A 467 -5.75 -18.18 15.70
C PHE A 467 -4.71 -18.15 14.57
N PRO A 468 -3.73 -19.08 14.56
CA PRO A 468 -2.85 -19.27 13.42
C PRO A 468 -3.63 -19.88 12.24
N THR A 469 -3.47 -19.32 11.04
CA THR A 469 -4.22 -19.74 9.85
C THR A 469 -3.66 -21.03 9.24
N GLY A 470 -2.39 -21.35 9.50
CA GLY A 470 -1.71 -22.53 8.96
C GLY A 470 -1.44 -22.42 7.44
N THR A 471 -1.56 -21.23 6.86
CA THR A 471 -1.43 -20.95 5.42
C THR A 471 -1.07 -19.47 5.18
N THR A 472 -1.03 -19.04 3.92
CA THR A 472 -0.70 -17.67 3.48
C THR A 472 -1.88 -16.69 3.63
N VAL A 473 -2.43 -16.62 4.84
CA VAL A 473 -3.48 -15.68 5.28
C VAL A 473 -3.04 -15.06 6.60
N GLY A 474 -3.11 -13.73 6.71
CA GLY A 474 -2.55 -12.97 7.82
C GLY A 474 -3.12 -11.57 8.00
N ASN A 475 -2.65 -10.84 9.00
CA ASN A 475 -3.11 -9.46 9.24
C ASN A 475 -2.71 -8.49 8.12
N ASN A 476 -1.52 -8.64 7.53
CA ASN A 476 -0.98 -7.63 6.59
C ASN A 476 -1.15 -8.04 5.12
N ALA A 477 -1.34 -9.34 4.84
CA ALA A 477 -1.42 -9.88 3.49
C ALA A 477 -2.25 -11.16 3.44
N VAL A 478 -2.83 -11.43 2.27
CA VAL A 478 -3.50 -12.68 1.89
C VAL A 478 -2.97 -13.09 0.52
N THR A 479 -2.37 -14.26 0.37
CA THR A 479 -1.66 -14.61 -0.88
C THR A 479 -2.05 -15.99 -1.37
N ALA A 480 -2.26 -16.13 -2.68
CA ALA A 480 -2.73 -17.34 -3.35
C ALA A 480 -2.27 -17.40 -4.81
N GLU A 481 -2.46 -18.57 -5.44
CA GLU A 481 -2.33 -18.76 -6.89
C GLU A 481 -3.47 -18.07 -7.66
N SER A 482 -3.13 -17.46 -8.81
CA SER A 482 -4.14 -16.88 -9.71
C SER A 482 -3.94 -17.24 -11.19
N TRP A 483 -3.69 -18.51 -11.53
CA TRP A 483 -3.33 -18.90 -12.89
C TRP A 483 -4.39 -18.60 -13.96
N THR A 484 -5.67 -18.47 -13.59
CA THR A 484 -6.78 -18.27 -14.55
C THR A 484 -7.17 -16.82 -14.79
N ASP A 485 -6.67 -15.87 -14.00
CA ASP A 485 -7.03 -14.44 -14.10
C ASP A 485 -5.77 -13.57 -13.95
N PRO A 486 -5.52 -12.59 -14.84
CA PRO A 486 -4.27 -11.83 -14.84
C PRO A 486 -4.29 -10.61 -13.90
N PHE A 487 -5.46 -10.17 -13.44
CA PHE A 487 -5.61 -8.96 -12.63
C PHE A 487 -6.22 -9.26 -11.25
N LEU A 488 -7.03 -10.32 -11.16
CA LEU A 488 -7.97 -10.54 -10.09
C LEU A 488 -7.74 -11.89 -9.38
N PRO A 489 -8.22 -12.10 -8.14
CA PRO A 489 -8.06 -13.36 -7.42
C PRO A 489 -8.85 -14.51 -8.07
N SER A 490 -8.15 -15.55 -8.54
CA SER A 490 -8.79 -16.66 -9.25
C SER A 490 -9.84 -17.41 -8.41
N PRO A 491 -10.78 -18.13 -9.04
CA PRO A 491 -11.69 -19.04 -8.35
C PRO A 491 -10.98 -20.26 -7.71
N ASN A 492 -9.76 -20.62 -8.16
CA ASN A 492 -8.99 -21.73 -7.59
C ASN A 492 -8.32 -21.31 -6.28
N GLN A 493 -7.64 -20.17 -6.32
CA GLN A 493 -7.03 -19.49 -5.19
C GLN A 493 -6.20 -20.42 -4.29
N PHE A 494 -5.40 -21.31 -4.89
CA PHE A 494 -4.65 -22.30 -4.14
C PHE A 494 -3.68 -21.62 -3.16
N ARG A 495 -3.72 -22.07 -1.90
CA ARG A 495 -2.81 -21.66 -0.83
C ARG A 495 -2.17 -22.90 -0.20
N PRO A 496 -0.84 -22.96 -0.05
CA PRO A 496 -0.20 -24.09 0.58
C PRO A 496 -0.46 -24.08 2.09
N THR A 497 -0.73 -25.24 2.67
CA THR A 497 -1.01 -25.39 4.11
C THR A 497 0.13 -26.11 4.82
N SER A 498 0.36 -25.75 6.09
CA SER A 498 1.40 -26.37 6.91
C SER A 498 0.93 -26.52 8.37
N PRO A 499 0.49 -27.71 8.80
CA PRO A 499 0.07 -27.97 10.19
C PRO A 499 1.17 -27.72 11.23
N THR A 500 2.44 -27.73 10.82
CA THR A 500 3.60 -27.37 11.65
C THR A 500 4.02 -25.91 11.52
N ARG A 501 3.32 -25.11 10.70
CA ARG A 501 3.66 -23.71 10.34
C ARG A 501 5.08 -23.58 9.77
N ASP A 502 5.45 -24.59 8.98
CA ASP A 502 6.70 -24.70 8.25
C ASP A 502 6.43 -24.50 6.76
N TYR A 503 6.59 -23.28 6.26
CA TYR A 503 6.37 -22.94 4.86
C TYR A 503 7.72 -23.06 4.11
N SER A 504 8.28 -24.28 4.17
CA SER A 504 9.59 -24.65 3.57
C SER A 504 9.43 -25.55 2.35
N PHE A 505 8.46 -25.24 1.48
CA PHE A 505 8.12 -26.07 0.33
C PHE A 505 9.30 -26.19 -0.67
N PRO A 506 9.40 -27.31 -1.41
CA PRO A 506 10.40 -27.48 -2.46
C PRO A 506 10.38 -26.34 -3.48
N TRP A 507 11.55 -26.05 -4.05
CA TRP A 507 11.70 -25.19 -5.22
C TRP A 507 12.64 -25.89 -6.18
N THR A 508 12.20 -26.05 -7.42
CA THR A 508 12.86 -26.83 -8.48
C THR A 508 13.24 -25.97 -9.68
N ASN A 509 12.89 -24.68 -9.67
CA ASN A 509 13.05 -23.74 -10.79
C ASN A 509 12.36 -24.27 -12.05
N SER A 510 11.14 -24.81 -11.89
CA SER A 510 10.45 -25.63 -12.88
C SER A 510 9.98 -24.86 -14.12
N TRP A 511 9.66 -23.57 -14.02
CA TRP A 511 9.39 -22.74 -15.20
C TRP A 511 10.65 -22.56 -16.09
N ASN A 512 11.81 -22.34 -15.47
CA ASN A 512 13.10 -22.26 -16.17
C ASN A 512 13.52 -23.62 -16.76
N THR A 513 13.44 -24.69 -15.97
CA THR A 513 13.97 -26.01 -16.34
C THR A 513 13.06 -26.81 -17.29
N ASN A 514 11.85 -26.32 -17.55
CA ASN A 514 10.97 -26.80 -18.62
C ASN A 514 10.93 -25.83 -19.83
N ASP A 515 11.90 -24.92 -19.99
CA ASP A 515 12.01 -24.00 -21.13
C ASP A 515 10.71 -23.20 -21.41
N CYS A 516 10.09 -22.61 -20.37
CA CYS A 516 8.83 -21.87 -20.47
C CYS A 516 7.64 -22.69 -21.04
N ASN A 517 7.63 -24.02 -20.91
CA ASN A 517 6.61 -24.88 -21.52
C ASN A 517 5.28 -24.89 -20.71
N PRO A 518 4.15 -24.40 -21.27
CA PRO A 518 2.85 -24.34 -20.60
C PRO A 518 2.01 -25.63 -20.75
N GLY A 519 2.55 -26.66 -21.40
CA GLY A 519 1.83 -27.88 -21.78
C GLY A 519 1.34 -27.87 -23.23
N THR A 520 0.69 -28.97 -23.63
CA THR A 520 0.02 -29.10 -24.94
C THR A 520 -1.20 -30.00 -24.77
N PRO A 521 -2.44 -29.47 -24.82
CA PRO A 521 -2.81 -28.07 -25.10
C PRO A 521 -2.26 -27.06 -24.08
N TYR A 522 -2.24 -25.77 -24.44
CA TYR A 522 -1.80 -24.72 -23.51
C TYR A 522 -2.60 -24.81 -22.21
N GLY A 523 -1.92 -24.68 -21.07
CA GLY A 523 -2.51 -24.84 -19.75
C GLY A 523 -2.41 -26.27 -19.20
N SER A 524 -2.13 -27.29 -20.03
CA SER A 524 -2.13 -28.69 -19.58
C SER A 524 -0.98 -29.08 -18.63
N ALA A 525 -0.03 -28.18 -18.38
CA ALA A 525 1.04 -28.39 -17.40
C ALA A 525 0.73 -27.80 -16.01
N PHE A 526 -0.37 -27.05 -15.86
CA PHE A 526 -0.72 -26.33 -14.63
C PHE A 526 -1.60 -27.21 -13.72
N VAL A 527 -1.02 -27.76 -12.65
CA VAL A 527 -1.71 -28.59 -11.64
C VAL A 527 -1.49 -27.96 -10.26
N ALA A 528 -2.57 -27.48 -9.64
CA ALA A 528 -2.49 -26.65 -8.43
C ALA A 528 -1.79 -27.38 -7.27
N GLY A 529 -0.84 -26.70 -6.62
CA GLY A 529 0.02 -27.25 -5.57
C GLY A 529 1.17 -28.16 -6.05
N GLU A 530 1.10 -28.73 -7.25
CA GLU A 530 2.11 -29.66 -7.80
C GLU A 530 3.06 -29.00 -8.82
N SER A 531 2.53 -28.16 -9.72
CA SER A 531 3.27 -27.56 -10.84
C SER A 531 3.91 -26.22 -10.51
N PHE A 532 4.93 -25.86 -11.31
CA PHE A 532 5.54 -24.53 -11.38
C PHE A 532 5.98 -23.94 -10.03
N ASP A 533 6.38 -24.79 -9.08
CA ASP A 533 6.82 -24.40 -7.73
C ASP A 533 5.81 -23.51 -6.97
N VAL A 534 4.51 -23.57 -7.32
CA VAL A 534 3.49 -22.62 -6.87
C VAL A 534 3.36 -22.51 -5.34
N SER A 535 3.55 -23.62 -4.62
CA SER A 535 3.60 -23.62 -3.14
C SER A 535 4.75 -22.79 -2.58
N ALA A 536 5.89 -22.70 -3.29
CA ALA A 536 7.00 -21.81 -2.93
C ALA A 536 6.78 -20.38 -3.43
N ALA A 537 6.16 -20.16 -4.59
CA ALA A 537 5.81 -18.83 -5.11
C ALA A 537 4.86 -18.08 -4.17
N VAL A 538 3.70 -18.67 -3.88
CA VAL A 538 2.70 -18.15 -2.94
C VAL A 538 3.30 -17.86 -1.56
N THR A 539 4.20 -18.72 -1.08
CA THR A 539 4.93 -18.51 0.19
C THR A 539 5.91 -17.35 0.13
N ASN A 540 6.60 -17.15 -1.00
CA ASN A 540 7.58 -16.09 -1.17
C ASN A 540 6.91 -14.72 -1.25
N LEU A 541 5.91 -14.56 -2.14
CA LEU A 541 5.12 -13.33 -2.27
C LEU A 541 4.49 -12.91 -0.94
N PHE A 542 3.88 -13.84 -0.21
CA PHE A 542 3.30 -13.61 1.12
C PHE A 542 4.30 -13.01 2.11
N ALA A 543 5.50 -13.60 2.20
CA ALA A 543 6.54 -13.14 3.11
C ALA A 543 7.19 -11.82 2.65
N MET A 544 7.29 -11.58 1.34
CA MET A 544 7.82 -10.34 0.78
C MET A 544 6.87 -9.15 1.00
N HIS A 545 5.57 -9.34 0.79
CA HIS A 545 4.53 -8.37 1.16
C HIS A 545 4.58 -8.01 2.65
N ASN A 546 4.64 -9.01 3.53
CA ASN A 546 4.76 -8.78 4.97
C ASN A 546 6.06 -8.05 5.35
N ARG A 547 7.18 -8.30 4.65
CA ARG A 547 8.43 -7.58 4.89
C ARG A 547 8.41 -6.14 4.35
N MET A 548 7.66 -5.84 3.27
CA MET A 548 7.43 -4.46 2.84
C MET A 548 6.55 -3.70 3.83
N HIS A 549 5.45 -4.31 4.29
CA HIS A 549 4.63 -3.81 5.39
C HIS A 549 5.51 -3.42 6.59
N ASP A 550 6.25 -4.39 7.14
CA ASP A 550 7.01 -4.19 8.38
C ASP A 550 8.14 -3.15 8.23
N TRP A 551 8.74 -2.99 7.05
CA TRP A 551 9.77 -1.96 6.80
C TRP A 551 9.17 -0.55 6.62
N SER A 552 8.04 -0.45 5.90
CA SER A 552 7.35 0.82 5.61
C SER A 552 6.60 1.39 6.82
N TYR A 553 6.11 0.53 7.73
CA TYR A 553 5.51 0.93 9.01
C TYR A 553 6.47 1.82 9.83
N PHE A 554 7.74 1.42 9.94
CA PHE A 554 8.78 2.21 10.64
C PHE A 554 9.26 3.45 9.87
N LEU A 555 8.76 3.69 8.66
CA LEU A 555 8.90 4.95 7.91
C LEU A 555 7.62 5.80 7.96
N GLY A 556 6.54 5.32 8.58
CA GLY A 556 5.29 6.07 8.80
C GLY A 556 4.09 5.59 7.99
N PHE A 557 4.19 4.49 7.24
CA PHE A 557 3.03 3.82 6.61
C PHE A 557 2.38 2.85 7.61
N ASN A 558 1.67 3.42 8.58
CA ASN A 558 0.95 2.74 9.66
C ASN A 558 -0.57 2.95 9.55
N GLU A 559 -1.33 2.47 10.54
CA GLU A 559 -2.80 2.53 10.56
C GLU A 559 -3.33 3.96 10.40
N ASP A 560 -2.77 4.92 11.15
CA ASP A 560 -3.15 6.35 11.08
C ASP A 560 -2.94 6.97 9.70
N ASN A 561 -1.94 6.46 8.95
CA ASN A 561 -1.51 6.91 7.63
C ASN A 561 -1.84 5.89 6.52
N TRP A 562 -2.92 5.13 6.70
CA TRP A 562 -3.60 4.35 5.65
C TRP A 562 -2.84 3.11 5.15
N ASN A 563 -2.18 2.35 6.04
CA ASN A 563 -1.62 1.04 5.70
C ASN A 563 -2.71 -0.02 5.39
N GLY A 564 -2.33 -1.14 4.79
CA GLY A 564 -3.26 -2.23 4.48
C GLY A 564 -3.21 -3.34 5.52
N GLN A 565 -4.24 -3.44 6.37
CA GLN A 565 -4.32 -4.44 7.45
C GLN A 565 -5.75 -4.96 7.68
N ALA A 566 -5.87 -6.26 7.97
CA ALA A 566 -7.13 -6.89 8.32
C ALA A 566 -7.71 -6.32 9.61
N SER A 567 -6.86 -5.99 10.59
CA SER A 567 -7.20 -5.34 11.86
C SER A 567 -6.22 -4.20 12.14
N ASN A 568 -6.76 -3.04 12.48
CA ASN A 568 -5.99 -1.87 12.94
C ASN A 568 -5.97 -1.78 14.48
N PHE A 569 -6.37 -2.86 15.17
CA PHE A 569 -6.31 -3.02 16.62
C PHE A 569 -7.05 -1.93 17.42
N GLY A 570 -8.04 -1.28 16.80
CA GLY A 570 -8.78 -0.16 17.40
C GLY A 570 -8.04 1.18 17.45
N LEU A 571 -6.91 1.34 16.74
CA LEU A 571 -6.27 2.66 16.58
C LEU A 571 -7.09 3.60 15.70
N THR A 572 -7.69 3.06 14.63
CA THR A 572 -8.52 3.80 13.67
C THR A 572 -9.99 3.37 13.74
N GLU A 573 -10.85 4.09 13.02
CA GLU A 573 -12.23 3.68 12.79
C GLU A 573 -12.33 2.35 12.04
N ALA A 574 -13.37 1.55 12.33
CA ALA A 574 -13.55 0.21 11.78
C ALA A 574 -13.83 0.13 10.26
N PHE A 575 -13.92 1.27 9.57
CA PHE A 575 -13.99 1.34 8.10
C PHE A 575 -12.61 1.51 7.43
N ARG A 576 -11.54 1.63 8.22
CA ARG A 576 -10.15 1.84 7.79
C ARG A 576 -9.27 0.58 7.91
N GLU A 577 -9.92 -0.56 8.18
CA GLU A 577 -9.31 -1.88 8.30
C GLU A 577 -10.11 -2.89 7.46
N ASN A 578 -9.69 -4.16 7.47
CA ASN A 578 -10.14 -5.24 6.59
C ASN A 578 -9.50 -5.22 5.19
N ASP A 579 -8.32 -4.60 5.04
CA ASP A 579 -7.64 -4.39 3.76
C ASP A 579 -6.19 -4.91 3.66
N PRO A 580 -5.89 -6.15 4.09
CA PRO A 580 -4.58 -6.76 3.87
C PRO A 580 -4.31 -6.86 2.36
N VAL A 581 -3.05 -6.65 1.94
CA VAL A 581 -2.71 -6.73 0.51
C VAL A 581 -2.99 -8.13 -0.02
N VAL A 582 -3.73 -8.24 -1.13
CA VAL A 582 -3.92 -9.52 -1.82
C VAL A 582 -2.74 -9.75 -2.75
N GLY A 583 -2.13 -10.92 -2.68
CA GLY A 583 -1.06 -11.34 -3.58
C GLY A 583 -1.53 -12.47 -4.48
N ASN A 584 -1.66 -12.16 -5.77
CA ASN A 584 -1.96 -13.11 -6.83
C ASN A 584 -0.64 -13.61 -7.45
N ALA A 585 -0.17 -14.74 -6.95
CA ALA A 585 1.03 -15.41 -7.45
C ALA A 585 0.75 -16.05 -8.82
N GLN A 586 1.73 -15.94 -9.72
CA GLN A 586 1.72 -16.54 -11.06
C GLN A 586 0.46 -16.16 -11.88
N ALA A 587 -0.03 -14.93 -11.69
CA ALA A 587 -1.32 -14.46 -12.19
C ALA A 587 -1.46 -14.62 -13.72
N GLY A 588 -2.65 -15.03 -14.16
CA GLY A 588 -3.02 -15.28 -15.55
C GLY A 588 -2.21 -16.37 -16.28
N ALA A 589 -1.35 -17.13 -15.60
CA ALA A 589 -0.34 -17.94 -16.30
C ALA A 589 -0.86 -19.11 -17.14
N ALA A 590 -2.06 -19.62 -16.88
CA ALA A 590 -2.72 -20.67 -17.64
C ALA A 590 -3.59 -20.14 -18.81
N LEU A 591 -3.73 -18.81 -18.97
CA LEU A 591 -4.50 -18.21 -20.06
C LEU A 591 -3.93 -18.59 -21.44
N PRO A 592 -4.76 -18.97 -22.43
CA PRO A 592 -4.27 -19.32 -23.76
C PRO A 592 -3.78 -18.07 -24.54
N PRO A 593 -2.75 -18.21 -25.39
CA PRO A 593 -2.36 -17.17 -26.35
C PRO A 593 -3.52 -16.78 -27.28
N PRO A 594 -3.66 -15.48 -27.63
CA PRO A 594 -2.70 -14.40 -27.37
C PRO A 594 -2.80 -13.75 -25.98
N LEU A 595 -3.86 -13.99 -25.20
CA LEU A 595 -4.20 -13.20 -24.00
C LEU A 595 -3.07 -13.13 -22.98
N VAL A 596 -2.44 -14.27 -22.66
CA VAL A 596 -1.30 -14.37 -21.74
C VAL A 596 -0.11 -13.45 -22.12
N TYR A 597 0.14 -13.24 -23.41
CA TYR A 597 1.21 -12.37 -23.90
C TYR A 597 0.83 -10.89 -23.99
N ALA A 598 -0.45 -10.57 -23.80
CA ALA A 598 -0.96 -9.19 -23.76
C ALA A 598 -1.20 -8.70 -22.32
N ALA A 599 -1.46 -9.60 -21.37
CA ALA A 599 -1.92 -9.27 -20.03
C ALA A 599 -1.17 -9.94 -18.87
N ALA A 600 -0.40 -11.03 -19.08
CA ALA A 600 0.03 -11.93 -18.00
C ALA A 600 1.48 -12.45 -18.13
N ARG A 601 2.36 -11.70 -18.79
CA ARG A 601 3.79 -12.05 -18.98
C ARG A 601 4.67 -10.81 -18.96
N ASP A 602 5.94 -11.02 -18.62
CA ASP A 602 7.04 -10.04 -18.71
C ASP A 602 6.73 -8.72 -17.96
N ASN A 603 5.94 -8.79 -16.88
CA ASN A 603 5.48 -7.62 -16.14
C ASN A 603 5.02 -8.01 -14.71
N ALA A 604 4.51 -7.03 -13.96
CA ALA A 604 3.65 -7.20 -12.78
C ALA A 604 2.62 -6.05 -12.75
N ASN A 605 1.82 -5.91 -11.69
CA ASN A 605 1.08 -4.68 -11.37
C ASN A 605 0.53 -4.66 -9.94
N MET A 606 0.22 -3.45 -9.45
CA MET A 606 -0.57 -3.18 -8.26
C MET A 606 -1.88 -2.45 -8.61
N ILE A 607 -3.00 -3.02 -8.18
CA ILE A 607 -4.30 -2.34 -8.12
C ILE A 607 -4.42 -1.72 -6.72
N THR A 608 -3.99 -0.46 -6.56
CA THR A 608 -4.16 0.25 -5.27
C THR A 608 -5.61 0.69 -5.09
N LEU A 609 -6.27 0.10 -4.09
CA LEU A 609 -7.59 0.53 -3.62
C LEU A 609 -7.48 1.49 -2.41
N PRO A 610 -8.52 2.30 -2.15
CA PRO A 610 -8.62 3.15 -0.96
C PRO A 610 -8.44 2.41 0.37
N ASP A 611 -8.21 3.16 1.43
CA ASP A 611 -8.20 2.69 2.83
C ASP A 611 -9.47 1.88 3.16
N GLY A 612 -9.33 0.75 3.86
CA GLY A 612 -10.43 -0.17 4.14
C GLY A 612 -10.89 -1.04 2.95
N GLN A 613 -10.15 -1.05 1.83
CA GLN A 613 -10.34 -1.99 0.72
C GLN A 613 -8.99 -2.56 0.26
N SER A 614 -8.88 -3.89 0.21
CA SER A 614 -7.63 -4.60 -0.08
C SER A 614 -7.04 -4.24 -1.44
N SER A 615 -5.83 -3.68 -1.46
CA SER A 615 -5.08 -3.50 -2.71
C SER A 615 -4.50 -4.83 -3.20
N ILE A 616 -4.32 -5.00 -4.51
CA ILE A 616 -3.98 -6.31 -5.11
C ILE A 616 -2.71 -6.24 -5.96
N THR A 617 -1.72 -7.07 -5.62
CA THR A 617 -0.51 -7.31 -6.41
C THR A 617 -0.69 -8.52 -7.33
N ASN A 618 -0.37 -8.38 -8.62
CA ASN A 618 -0.33 -9.46 -9.59
C ASN A 618 1.11 -9.71 -10.06
N MET A 619 1.63 -10.92 -9.77
CA MET A 619 2.98 -11.33 -10.18
C MET A 619 2.91 -12.30 -11.35
N TYR A 620 3.69 -12.06 -12.42
CA TYR A 620 3.66 -12.91 -13.63
C TYR A 620 4.94 -13.73 -13.81
N PHE A 621 4.83 -14.78 -14.64
CA PHE A 621 6.00 -15.41 -15.26
C PHE A 621 6.62 -14.49 -16.32
N TRP A 622 7.92 -14.62 -16.49
CA TRP A 622 8.73 -13.92 -17.47
C TRP A 622 9.30 -14.95 -18.46
N GLN A 623 9.40 -14.57 -19.73
CA GLN A 623 9.82 -15.46 -20.81
C GLN A 623 10.30 -14.70 -22.05
N PRO A 624 10.99 -15.35 -23.01
CA PRO A 624 11.31 -14.69 -24.27
C PRO A 624 10.04 -14.43 -25.10
N LEU A 625 9.66 -13.15 -25.29
CA LEU A 625 8.56 -12.73 -26.17
C LEU A 625 9.05 -12.07 -27.47
N ALA A 626 8.41 -12.42 -28.58
CA ALA A 626 8.82 -11.97 -29.92
C ALA A 626 8.49 -10.49 -30.16
N GLY A 627 9.53 -9.66 -30.22
CA GLY A 627 9.41 -8.20 -30.38
C GLY A 627 9.44 -7.42 -29.06
N SER A 628 9.58 -8.10 -27.92
CA SER A 628 9.84 -7.49 -26.61
C SER A 628 11.35 -7.44 -26.31
N PHE A 629 11.71 -7.03 -25.10
CA PHE A 629 12.98 -7.42 -24.50
C PHE A 629 13.02 -8.94 -24.29
N TYR A 630 14.22 -9.53 -24.34
CA TYR A 630 14.40 -10.99 -24.41
C TYR A 630 14.65 -11.56 -23.01
N ALA A 631 13.59 -11.65 -22.19
CA ALA A 631 13.67 -12.09 -20.80
C ALA A 631 14.01 -13.59 -20.66
N PRO A 632 14.64 -14.01 -19.55
CA PRO A 632 14.81 -15.43 -19.21
C PRO A 632 13.49 -16.08 -18.79
N CYS A 633 13.44 -17.42 -18.82
CA CYS A 633 12.32 -18.19 -18.27
C CYS A 633 12.35 -18.17 -16.73
N VAL A 634 11.76 -17.15 -16.10
CA VAL A 634 11.77 -16.98 -14.63
C VAL A 634 10.39 -16.63 -14.07
N ASP A 635 10.24 -16.80 -12.76
CA ASP A 635 9.00 -16.51 -12.04
C ASP A 635 9.13 -15.19 -11.27
N GLY A 636 8.22 -14.24 -11.53
CA GLY A 636 8.20 -12.92 -10.91
C GLY A 636 7.99 -12.98 -9.40
N ASP A 637 7.29 -14.01 -8.89
CA ASP A 637 7.11 -14.28 -7.45
C ASP A 637 8.41 -14.47 -6.66
N TYR A 638 9.57 -14.51 -7.34
CA TYR A 638 10.89 -14.55 -6.71
C TYR A 638 11.75 -13.29 -6.92
N ASP A 639 11.31 -12.26 -7.68
CA ASP A 639 12.04 -10.99 -7.80
C ASP A 639 11.50 -9.96 -6.78
N MET A 640 12.12 -9.87 -5.60
CA MET A 640 11.75 -8.88 -4.58
C MET A 640 11.91 -7.43 -5.07
N GLY A 641 12.77 -7.19 -6.07
CA GLY A 641 12.86 -5.89 -6.72
C GLY A 641 11.54 -5.49 -7.37
N VAL A 642 10.85 -6.45 -8.01
CA VAL A 642 9.51 -6.26 -8.60
C VAL A 642 8.42 -6.32 -7.52
N ILE A 643 8.42 -7.30 -6.61
CA ILE A 643 7.39 -7.40 -5.55
C ILE A 643 7.35 -6.15 -4.66
N GLY A 644 8.52 -5.62 -4.29
CA GLY A 644 8.66 -4.39 -3.53
C GLY A 644 8.26 -3.14 -4.32
N HIS A 645 8.35 -3.17 -5.66
CA HIS A 645 7.89 -2.10 -6.54
C HIS A 645 6.36 -2.05 -6.50
N GLU A 646 5.68 -3.17 -6.77
CA GLU A 646 4.22 -3.24 -6.73
C GLU A 646 3.66 -2.86 -5.36
N TYR A 647 4.24 -3.37 -4.26
CA TYR A 647 3.81 -2.98 -2.91
C TYR A 647 3.99 -1.47 -2.67
N ALA A 648 5.05 -0.85 -3.19
CA ALA A 648 5.30 0.58 -3.01
C ALA A 648 4.32 1.49 -3.77
N HIS A 649 3.67 1.01 -4.85
CA HIS A 649 2.52 1.70 -5.43
C HIS A 649 1.36 1.84 -4.42
N MET A 650 1.14 0.87 -3.52
CA MET A 650 0.11 1.00 -2.47
C MET A 650 0.48 2.09 -1.47
N ILE A 651 1.73 2.07 -0.97
CA ILE A 651 2.27 3.06 -0.02
C ILE A 651 2.08 4.48 -0.57
N GLU A 652 2.60 4.72 -1.78
CA GLU A 652 2.69 6.05 -2.36
C GLU A 652 1.32 6.60 -2.78
N ASN A 653 0.44 5.77 -3.36
CA ASN A 653 -0.92 6.21 -3.70
C ASN A 653 -1.73 6.58 -2.46
N ARG A 654 -1.72 5.75 -1.41
CA ARG A 654 -2.53 5.99 -0.20
C ARG A 654 -2.01 7.15 0.64
N MET A 655 -0.69 7.28 0.83
CA MET A 655 -0.14 8.40 1.62
C MET A 655 -0.26 9.75 0.91
N ILE A 656 -0.07 9.82 -0.41
CA ILE A 656 -0.29 11.08 -1.17
C ILE A 656 -1.80 11.37 -1.28
N GLY A 657 -2.61 10.37 -1.61
CA GLY A 657 -4.05 10.50 -1.75
C GLY A 657 -4.83 10.68 -0.43
N LYS A 658 -4.18 10.48 0.73
CA LYS A 658 -4.79 10.58 2.07
C LYS A 658 -5.93 9.56 2.27
N GLY A 659 -5.61 8.29 2.04
CA GLY A 659 -6.55 7.16 2.10
C GLY A 659 -7.44 6.98 0.87
N VAL A 660 -7.42 7.92 -0.09
CA VAL A 660 -8.04 7.75 -1.42
C VAL A 660 -6.98 7.71 -2.52
N ARG A 661 -7.39 7.67 -3.79
CA ARG A 661 -6.49 7.61 -4.96
C ARG A 661 -5.91 9.00 -5.29
N ARG A 662 -4.60 9.07 -5.56
CA ARG A 662 -3.94 10.27 -6.14
C ARG A 662 -4.22 10.40 -7.65
N SER A 663 -3.90 11.54 -8.27
CA SER A 663 -4.10 11.73 -9.72
C SER A 663 -3.03 12.58 -10.42
N GLY A 664 -3.02 12.53 -11.77
CA GLY A 664 -2.15 13.32 -12.64
C GLY A 664 -0.88 12.60 -13.11
N HIS A 665 -0.42 12.92 -14.32
CA HIS A 665 0.70 12.22 -15.00
C HIS A 665 2.04 12.38 -14.28
N HIS A 666 2.37 13.55 -13.73
CA HIS A 666 3.56 13.72 -12.88
C HIS A 666 3.51 12.84 -11.64
N ALA A 667 2.34 12.67 -11.02
CA ALA A 667 2.18 11.82 -9.85
C ALA A 667 2.26 10.33 -10.22
N GLY A 668 1.75 9.94 -11.40
CA GLY A 668 1.99 8.62 -11.99
C GLY A 668 3.48 8.34 -12.15
N ALA A 669 4.20 9.21 -12.85
CA ALA A 669 5.65 9.09 -13.07
C ALA A 669 6.47 9.09 -11.77
N MET A 670 6.09 9.91 -10.79
CA MET A 670 6.69 9.84 -9.46
C MET A 670 6.36 8.53 -8.74
N GLY A 671 5.16 7.96 -8.93
CA GLY A 671 4.79 6.66 -8.37
C GLY A 671 5.64 5.50 -8.86
N GLU A 672 5.93 5.44 -10.17
CA GLU A 672 6.89 4.49 -10.76
C GLU A 672 8.28 4.64 -10.09
N SER A 673 8.73 5.88 -9.97
CA SER A 673 10.02 6.20 -9.39
C SER A 673 10.10 5.88 -7.90
N HIS A 674 9.12 6.29 -7.10
CA HIS A 674 9.03 5.95 -5.69
C HIS A 674 9.00 4.44 -5.49
N SER A 675 8.37 3.69 -6.41
CA SER A 675 8.29 2.24 -6.32
C SER A 675 9.63 1.55 -6.60
N ASP A 676 10.41 2.04 -7.57
CA ASP A 676 11.83 1.65 -7.69
C ASP A 676 12.63 2.01 -6.43
N LEU A 677 12.50 3.26 -5.96
CA LEU A 677 13.31 3.82 -4.88
C LEU A 677 13.06 3.13 -3.53
N LEU A 678 11.81 2.85 -3.18
CA LEU A 678 11.44 2.16 -1.93
C LEU A 678 11.87 0.68 -1.97
N SER A 679 11.56 -0.03 -3.06
CA SER A 679 11.93 -1.44 -3.24
C SER A 679 13.44 -1.64 -3.17
N ILE A 680 14.19 -0.86 -3.95
CA ILE A 680 15.65 -0.93 -3.97
C ILE A 680 16.25 -0.49 -2.63
N GLU A 681 15.76 0.57 -1.98
CA GLU A 681 16.34 0.97 -0.69
C GLU A 681 16.08 -0.07 0.40
N GLN A 682 14.90 -0.69 0.45
CA GLN A 682 14.58 -1.78 1.38
C GLN A 682 15.58 -2.94 1.27
N LEU A 683 15.89 -3.36 0.04
CA LEU A 683 16.83 -4.44 -0.26
C LEU A 683 18.26 -4.06 0.18
N ASN A 684 18.62 -2.79 0.03
CA ASN A 684 19.95 -2.27 0.33
C ASN A 684 20.17 -2.03 1.83
N GLU A 685 19.19 -1.50 2.56
CA GLU A 685 19.23 -1.36 4.02
C GLU A 685 19.18 -2.72 4.73
N SER A 686 18.41 -3.67 4.20
CA SER A 686 18.31 -5.04 4.76
C SER A 686 19.54 -5.91 4.46
N GLY A 687 20.43 -5.46 3.57
CA GLY A 687 21.65 -6.18 3.16
C GLY A 687 21.38 -7.42 2.30
N PHE A 688 20.31 -7.41 1.50
CA PHE A 688 19.88 -8.55 0.68
C PHE A 688 20.46 -8.56 -0.74
N VAL A 689 20.99 -7.43 -1.22
CA VAL A 689 21.61 -7.28 -2.55
C VAL A 689 23.08 -6.80 -2.46
N PRO A 690 23.95 -7.21 -3.40
CA PRO A 690 23.70 -8.13 -4.51
C PRO A 690 23.71 -9.61 -4.11
N THR A 691 23.01 -10.42 -4.89
CA THR A 691 22.97 -11.88 -4.83
C THR A 691 24.10 -12.54 -5.65
N SER A 692 24.61 -11.83 -6.66
CA SER A 692 25.61 -12.28 -7.63
C SER A 692 26.48 -11.07 -8.06
N ASP A 693 26.73 -10.90 -9.37
CA ASP A 693 27.47 -9.80 -9.99
C ASP A 693 26.59 -8.64 -10.50
N GLU A 694 25.36 -8.50 -10.02
CA GLU A 694 24.43 -7.45 -10.45
C GLU A 694 24.61 -6.08 -9.78
N ASN A 695 24.11 -5.06 -10.48
CA ASN A 695 23.97 -3.73 -9.94
C ASN A 695 22.85 -3.72 -8.89
N ARG A 696 23.25 -3.65 -7.61
CA ARG A 696 22.37 -3.56 -6.42
C ARG A 696 21.39 -2.36 -6.41
N TRP A 697 21.38 -1.52 -7.45
CA TRP A 697 20.55 -0.32 -7.61
C TRP A 697 19.65 -0.36 -8.86
N ALA A 698 19.30 -1.56 -9.34
CA ALA A 698 18.50 -1.76 -10.56
C ALA A 698 17.30 -2.70 -10.33
N THR A 699 16.11 -2.26 -10.74
CA THR A 699 14.84 -3.00 -10.57
C THR A 699 14.69 -4.12 -11.60
N GLY A 700 14.25 -5.30 -11.18
CA GLY A 700 13.92 -6.42 -12.08
C GLY A 700 15.13 -7.09 -12.74
N THR A 701 16.28 -7.16 -12.05
CA THR A 701 17.51 -7.77 -12.60
C THR A 701 17.41 -9.29 -12.78
N TYR A 702 16.56 -9.97 -12.00
CA TYR A 702 16.23 -11.39 -12.19
C TYR A 702 15.15 -11.57 -13.25
N ALA A 703 14.05 -10.85 -13.11
CA ALA A 703 12.94 -10.80 -14.07
C ALA A 703 13.41 -10.59 -15.54
N THR A 704 14.35 -9.67 -15.76
CA THR A 704 14.87 -9.35 -17.12
C THR A 704 16.20 -10.02 -17.48
N GLY A 705 16.91 -10.61 -16.52
CA GLY A 705 18.31 -11.02 -16.66
C GLY A 705 19.31 -9.87 -16.86
N ASN A 706 18.88 -8.62 -16.94
CA ASN A 706 19.73 -7.46 -17.22
C ASN A 706 20.38 -6.93 -15.94
N LYS A 707 21.48 -7.56 -15.53
CA LYS A 707 22.25 -7.20 -14.33
C LYS A 707 22.72 -5.75 -14.23
N LEU A 708 22.82 -5.01 -15.34
CA LEU A 708 23.42 -3.67 -15.37
C LEU A 708 22.43 -2.57 -14.97
N ARG A 709 21.20 -2.65 -15.49
CA ARG A 709 20.15 -1.63 -15.30
C ARG A 709 18.73 -2.20 -15.14
N GLY A 710 18.57 -3.51 -15.14
CA GLY A 710 17.28 -4.18 -15.05
C GLY A 710 16.35 -3.79 -16.20
N ILE A 711 15.11 -3.48 -15.88
CA ILE A 711 14.08 -3.09 -16.87
C ILE A 711 14.18 -1.63 -17.35
N ARG A 712 14.81 -0.74 -16.58
CA ARG A 712 14.85 0.71 -16.84
C ARG A 712 15.87 1.10 -17.91
N ASN A 713 15.75 2.31 -18.47
CA ASN A 713 16.75 2.87 -19.39
C ASN A 713 18.08 3.19 -18.68
N TYR A 714 18.02 3.57 -17.42
CA TYR A 714 19.16 3.90 -16.57
C TYR A 714 19.04 3.23 -15.20
N ALA A 715 20.17 2.82 -14.62
CA ALA A 715 20.20 2.40 -13.22
C ALA A 715 20.36 3.64 -12.33
N GLY A 716 19.61 3.74 -11.23
CA GLY A 716 19.56 4.97 -10.43
C GLY A 716 20.91 5.43 -9.87
N ASN A 717 21.85 4.50 -9.66
CA ASN A 717 23.19 4.84 -9.18
C ASN A 717 24.12 5.48 -10.23
N PHE A 718 23.76 5.50 -11.52
CA PHE A 718 24.57 6.11 -12.56
C PHE A 718 24.79 7.62 -12.30
N PRO A 719 25.98 8.17 -12.60
CA PRO A 719 26.25 9.60 -12.46
C PRO A 719 25.63 10.42 -13.61
N PRO A 720 25.36 11.73 -13.38
CA PRO A 720 24.82 12.65 -14.39
C PRO A 720 25.77 12.96 -15.55
N SER A 721 27.06 12.65 -15.40
CA SER A 721 28.07 12.73 -16.46
C SER A 721 29.22 11.76 -16.20
N GLY A 722 30.05 11.50 -17.21
CA GLY A 722 31.11 10.50 -17.15
C GLY A 722 32.18 10.72 -18.20
N ALA A 723 32.91 9.66 -18.54
CA ALA A 723 33.92 9.68 -19.60
C ALA A 723 33.28 9.93 -20.98
N PHE A 724 34.10 10.33 -21.96
CA PHE A 724 33.69 10.40 -23.35
C PHE A 724 33.27 9.00 -23.84
N PRO A 725 32.16 8.83 -24.61
CA PRO A 725 31.71 7.51 -25.04
C PRO A 725 32.73 6.82 -25.95
N GLU A 726 33.21 5.65 -25.52
CA GLU A 726 34.14 4.81 -26.28
C GLU A 726 33.39 3.75 -27.10
N PRO A 727 33.88 3.37 -28.31
CA PRO A 727 33.22 2.36 -29.14
C PRO A 727 33.01 1.03 -28.41
N SER A 728 31.78 0.52 -28.46
CA SER A 728 31.34 -0.72 -27.79
C SER A 728 31.39 -0.71 -26.25
N VAL A 729 31.58 0.46 -25.61
CA VAL A 729 31.47 0.62 -24.15
C VAL A 729 30.17 1.33 -23.81
N TYR A 730 29.29 0.70 -23.04
CA TYR A 730 28.11 1.39 -22.49
C TYR A 730 28.59 2.40 -21.42
N PRO A 731 28.27 3.70 -21.53
CA PRO A 731 28.91 4.73 -20.73
C PRO A 731 28.49 4.75 -19.26
N GLN A 732 27.42 4.03 -18.88
CA GLN A 732 26.88 3.98 -17.51
C GLN A 732 26.63 5.38 -16.92
N ILE A 733 26.14 6.31 -17.74
CA ILE A 733 25.69 7.64 -17.32
C ILE A 733 24.17 7.73 -17.41
N ASP A 734 23.59 8.56 -16.57
CA ASP A 734 22.17 8.89 -16.53
C ASP A 734 22.04 10.42 -16.67
N PRO A 735 21.85 10.95 -17.89
CA PRO A 735 21.83 12.39 -18.12
C PRO A 735 20.53 13.07 -17.65
N LEU A 736 19.53 12.32 -17.18
CA LEU A 736 18.16 12.80 -17.07
C LEU A 736 18.00 13.98 -16.10
N ASN A 737 17.20 14.95 -16.52
CA ASN A 737 16.86 16.16 -15.79
C ASN A 737 15.41 16.59 -16.09
N PHE A 738 14.85 17.56 -15.37
CA PHE A 738 13.45 17.97 -15.52
C PHE A 738 13.05 18.44 -16.93
N SER A 739 14.00 18.85 -17.78
CA SER A 739 13.71 19.21 -19.18
C SER A 739 13.58 18.01 -20.14
N ASP A 740 13.95 16.80 -19.72
CA ASP A 740 13.88 15.58 -20.53
C ASP A 740 12.48 14.90 -20.48
N PHE A 741 11.43 15.63 -20.10
CA PHE A 741 10.09 15.06 -19.96
C PHE A 741 9.55 14.56 -21.31
N GLY A 742 9.22 13.27 -21.39
CA GLY A 742 8.87 12.57 -22.63
C GLY A 742 10.06 12.25 -23.56
N TYR A 743 11.27 12.01 -23.02
CA TYR A 743 12.48 11.72 -23.82
C TYR A 743 12.43 10.42 -24.63
N ASP A 744 11.67 9.41 -24.17
CA ASP A 744 11.69 8.07 -24.76
C ASP A 744 10.84 8.00 -26.05
N VAL A 745 11.04 6.96 -26.86
CA VAL A 745 10.45 6.79 -28.20
C VAL A 745 8.91 6.67 -28.19
N THR A 746 8.32 6.45 -27.02
CA THR A 746 6.87 6.46 -26.75
C THR A 746 6.30 7.86 -26.55
N GLY A 747 7.13 8.86 -26.18
CA GLY A 747 6.72 10.15 -25.66
C GLY A 747 6.47 10.11 -24.14
N PRO A 748 5.68 11.06 -23.59
CA PRO A 748 5.33 11.06 -22.16
C PRO A 748 4.69 9.73 -21.73
N GLN A 749 5.31 9.06 -20.77
CA GLN A 749 5.01 7.70 -20.33
C GLN A 749 5.56 7.54 -18.91
N VAL A 750 4.74 7.08 -17.97
CA VAL A 750 5.03 7.21 -16.53
C VAL A 750 6.33 6.55 -16.09
N HIS A 751 6.67 5.37 -16.62
CA HIS A 751 7.87 4.63 -16.22
C HIS A 751 9.14 5.37 -16.70
N ALA A 752 9.14 5.84 -17.95
CA ALA A 752 10.25 6.60 -18.53
C ALA A 752 10.40 7.98 -17.87
N ASP A 753 9.30 8.74 -17.74
CA ASP A 753 9.28 10.04 -17.05
C ASP A 753 9.65 9.91 -15.56
N GLY A 754 9.37 8.74 -14.95
CA GLY A 754 9.76 8.40 -13.59
C GLY A 754 11.27 8.25 -13.41
N GLU A 755 12.01 7.83 -14.44
CA GLU A 755 13.48 7.75 -14.36
C GLU A 755 14.11 9.12 -14.07
N ILE A 756 13.49 10.23 -14.48
CA ILE A 756 13.93 11.61 -14.13
C ILE A 756 13.86 11.85 -12.61
N TRP A 757 12.83 11.31 -11.94
CA TRP A 757 12.67 11.43 -10.50
C TRP A 757 13.58 10.45 -9.73
N THR A 758 13.83 9.25 -10.29
CA THR A 758 14.80 8.27 -9.75
C THR A 758 16.21 8.84 -9.81
N ALA A 759 16.60 9.35 -10.98
CA ALA A 759 17.83 10.08 -11.27
C ALA A 759 18.07 11.23 -10.27
N THR A 760 16.99 11.93 -9.88
CA THR A 760 17.02 13.05 -8.93
C THR A 760 17.18 12.59 -7.49
N ASN A 761 16.36 11.62 -7.06
CA ASN A 761 16.43 11.07 -5.71
C ASN A 761 17.76 10.36 -5.43
N PHE A 762 18.37 9.68 -6.39
CA PHE A 762 19.72 9.12 -6.20
C PHE A 762 20.79 10.19 -6.03
N SER A 763 20.64 11.39 -6.62
CA SER A 763 21.53 12.52 -6.32
C SER A 763 21.31 13.05 -4.90
N ILE A 764 20.08 13.11 -4.41
CA ILE A 764 19.76 13.46 -3.01
C ILE A 764 20.34 12.42 -2.04
N ARG A 765 20.05 11.13 -2.27
CA ARG A 765 20.57 9.99 -1.50
C ARG A 765 22.09 10.07 -1.37
N ARG A 766 22.82 10.25 -2.49
CA ARG A 766 24.28 10.39 -2.51
C ARG A 766 24.77 11.61 -1.71
N ALA A 767 24.07 12.74 -1.78
CA ALA A 767 24.42 13.95 -1.03
C ALA A 767 24.22 13.79 0.49
N LEU A 768 23.08 13.22 0.92
CA LEU A 768 22.81 12.98 2.35
C LEU A 768 23.69 11.86 2.92
N ALA A 769 23.95 10.79 2.16
CA ALA A 769 24.94 9.78 2.52
C ALA A 769 26.30 10.42 2.79
N ALA A 770 26.87 11.14 1.81
CA ALA A 770 28.19 11.77 1.93
C ALA A 770 28.29 12.78 3.09
N LYS A 771 27.17 13.42 3.46
CA LYS A 771 27.09 14.33 4.62
C LYS A 771 27.19 13.61 5.97
N TYR A 772 26.54 12.46 6.11
CA TYR A 772 26.38 11.77 7.39
C TYR A 772 27.31 10.57 7.59
N ASP A 773 27.93 10.03 6.54
CA ASP A 773 28.75 8.80 6.56
C ASP A 773 29.86 8.83 7.62
N ALA A 774 30.49 9.98 7.87
CA ALA A 774 31.55 10.15 8.88
C ALA A 774 31.09 9.92 10.34
N ALA A 775 29.77 9.93 10.61
CA ALA A 775 29.17 9.66 11.93
C ALA A 775 28.22 8.45 11.92
N PHE A 776 27.59 8.19 10.78
CA PHE A 776 26.62 7.11 10.56
C PHE A 776 26.92 6.44 9.20
N PRO A 777 27.95 5.57 9.13
CA PRO A 777 28.43 5.06 7.84
C PRO A 777 27.39 4.21 7.11
N GLU A 778 27.23 4.40 5.80
CA GLU A 778 26.35 3.52 5.00
C GLU A 778 26.80 2.05 5.02
N SER A 779 28.09 1.84 5.32
CA SER A 779 28.76 0.53 5.38
C SER A 779 28.57 -0.23 6.70
N ASP A 780 28.02 0.38 7.75
CA ASP A 780 27.66 -0.33 8.98
C ASP A 780 26.31 -1.04 8.79
N THR A 781 26.36 -2.29 8.33
CA THR A 781 25.17 -3.11 8.08
C THR A 781 24.36 -3.42 9.35
N ALA A 782 24.97 -3.36 10.53
CA ALA A 782 24.27 -3.53 11.80
C ALA A 782 23.51 -2.25 12.20
N LEU A 783 24.06 -1.07 11.89
CA LEU A 783 23.37 0.20 12.00
C LEU A 783 22.22 0.28 10.98
N GLN A 784 22.46 -0.06 9.71
CA GLN A 784 21.43 -0.07 8.65
C GLN A 784 20.24 -0.96 9.05
N SER A 785 20.44 -2.21 9.48
CA SER A 785 19.31 -3.07 9.89
C SER A 785 18.57 -2.52 11.11
N ARG A 786 19.26 -2.01 12.15
CA ARG A 786 18.56 -1.39 13.31
C ARG A 786 17.71 -0.18 12.89
N CYS A 787 18.16 0.60 11.92
CA CYS A 787 17.42 1.72 11.36
C CYS A 787 16.24 1.25 10.48
N ALA A 788 16.44 0.23 9.65
CA ALA A 788 15.42 -0.39 8.81
C ALA A 788 14.27 -1.02 9.63
N ASP A 789 14.64 -1.66 10.73
CA ASP A 789 13.75 -2.39 11.65
C ASP A 789 13.22 -1.49 12.80
N GLY A 790 13.27 -0.16 12.65
CA GLY A 790 12.61 0.82 13.54
C GLY A 790 13.23 1.02 14.93
N LEU A 791 14.40 0.45 15.20
CA LEU A 791 15.03 0.45 16.54
C LEU A 791 15.82 1.73 16.86
N LEU A 792 15.96 2.65 15.90
CA LEU A 792 16.66 3.93 16.04
C LEU A 792 15.89 5.02 15.29
N PRO A 793 15.80 6.25 15.84
CA PRO A 793 15.17 7.36 15.15
C PRO A 793 16.06 7.85 13.99
N PRO A 794 15.51 8.42 12.90
CA PRO A 794 16.25 8.80 11.69
C PRO A 794 17.45 9.73 11.94
N GLU A 795 17.41 10.53 12.99
CA GLU A 795 18.45 11.44 13.45
C GLU A 795 19.73 10.71 13.89
N SER A 796 19.62 9.41 14.20
CA SER A 796 20.70 8.48 14.57
C SER A 796 21.08 7.49 13.46
N CYS A 797 20.59 7.70 12.23
CA CYS A 797 20.75 6.77 11.12
C CYS A 797 21.63 7.31 9.97
N PRO A 798 22.13 6.43 9.08
CA PRO A 798 22.84 6.80 7.86
C PRO A 798 22.03 7.70 6.93
N GLY A 799 22.73 8.41 6.03
CA GLY A 799 22.13 9.45 5.19
C GLY A 799 21.07 8.94 4.19
N ASN A 800 21.13 7.67 3.80
CA ASN A 800 20.11 7.01 2.99
C ASN A 800 18.79 6.81 3.74
N ARG A 801 18.81 6.34 5.00
CA ARG A 801 17.61 6.22 5.84
C ARG A 801 16.93 7.58 6.03
N ARG A 802 17.72 8.65 6.20
CA ARG A 802 17.21 10.03 6.27
C ARG A 802 16.56 10.46 4.97
N TRP A 803 17.17 10.17 3.82
CA TRP A 803 16.57 10.45 2.51
C TRP A 803 15.21 9.74 2.34
N ILE A 804 15.13 8.41 2.56
CA ILE A 804 13.88 7.67 2.34
C ILE A 804 12.80 8.05 3.36
N GLN A 805 13.16 8.41 4.60
CA GLN A 805 12.23 9.01 5.56
C GLN A 805 11.64 10.33 5.05
N LEU A 806 12.48 11.24 4.51
CA LEU A 806 12.01 12.50 3.95
C LEU A 806 11.10 12.31 2.73
N VAL A 807 11.26 11.22 1.97
CA VAL A 807 10.34 10.84 0.89
C VAL A 807 8.96 10.50 1.45
N LEU A 808 8.84 9.58 2.42
CA LEU A 808 7.52 9.23 2.99
C LEU A 808 6.89 10.36 3.82
N ASP A 809 7.68 11.11 4.60
CA ASP A 809 7.22 12.33 5.28
C ASP A 809 6.60 13.32 4.27
N SER A 810 7.22 13.46 3.08
CA SER A 810 6.73 14.37 2.05
C SER A 810 5.40 13.95 1.43
N PHE A 811 5.09 12.64 1.39
CA PHE A 811 3.80 12.15 0.88
C PHE A 811 2.63 12.71 1.69
N LEU A 812 2.80 12.81 3.02
CA LEU A 812 1.81 13.41 3.94
C LEU A 812 1.63 14.91 3.70
N LEU A 813 2.64 15.61 3.16
CA LEU A 813 2.61 17.05 2.89
C LEU A 813 2.17 17.40 1.46
N MET A 814 2.25 16.46 0.51
CA MET A 814 1.85 16.69 -0.88
C MET A 814 0.31 16.85 -1.05
N PRO A 815 -0.15 17.68 -1.99
CA PRO A 815 -1.54 17.66 -2.44
C PRO A 815 -1.84 16.33 -3.15
N THR A 816 -3.12 15.99 -3.34
CA THR A 816 -3.54 14.71 -3.94
C THR A 816 -3.23 14.57 -5.45
N ALA A 817 -2.84 15.66 -6.12
CA ALA A 817 -2.39 15.67 -7.51
C ALA A 817 -1.08 16.47 -7.66
N PRO A 818 0.06 15.95 -7.15
CA PRO A 818 1.31 16.71 -7.08
C PRO A 818 2.04 16.74 -8.42
N SER A 819 2.62 17.89 -8.77
CA SER A 819 3.74 17.94 -9.71
C SER A 819 5.04 17.55 -9.02
N MET A 820 6.08 17.24 -9.81
CA MET A 820 7.43 17.02 -9.27
C MET A 820 8.00 18.25 -8.53
N ILE A 821 7.49 19.47 -8.81
CA ILE A 821 7.89 20.68 -8.08
C ILE A 821 7.15 20.80 -6.74
N ASP A 822 5.88 20.37 -6.67
CA ASP A 822 5.15 20.26 -5.39
C ASP A 822 5.82 19.20 -4.50
N ALA A 823 6.22 18.06 -5.07
CA ALA A 823 6.94 17.00 -4.37
C ALA A 823 8.32 17.46 -3.86
N ARG A 824 9.09 18.17 -4.68
CA ARG A 824 10.35 18.83 -4.26
C ARG A 824 10.11 19.73 -3.05
N ASN A 825 9.11 20.61 -3.13
CA ASN A 825 8.77 21.54 -2.06
C ASN A 825 8.33 20.79 -0.79
N ALA A 826 7.62 19.66 -0.92
CA ALA A 826 7.20 18.81 0.19
C ALA A 826 8.40 18.11 0.87
N ILE A 827 9.40 17.62 0.12
CA ILE A 827 10.63 17.04 0.67
C ILE A 827 11.44 18.10 1.45
N LEU A 828 11.53 19.33 0.93
CA LEU A 828 12.17 20.45 1.62
C LEU A 828 11.40 20.86 2.89
N ALA A 829 10.07 20.78 2.87
CA ALA A 829 9.24 21.02 4.05
C ALA A 829 9.36 19.91 5.09
N ALA A 830 9.46 18.64 4.68
CA ALA A 830 9.73 17.51 5.59
C ALA A 830 11.06 17.68 6.33
N ASP A 831 12.14 18.08 5.64
CA ASP A 831 13.43 18.38 6.28
C ASP A 831 13.34 19.58 7.24
N THR A 832 12.48 20.55 6.92
CA THR A 832 12.19 21.69 7.80
C THR A 832 11.44 21.28 9.07
N LEU A 833 10.50 20.33 8.98
CA LEU A 833 9.73 19.81 10.11
C LEU A 833 10.51 18.82 10.99
N ARG A 834 11.17 17.82 10.38
CA ARG A 834 11.88 16.77 11.10
C ARG A 834 13.26 17.21 11.60
N PHE A 835 14.07 17.76 10.71
CA PHE A 835 15.48 18.08 10.99
C PHE A 835 15.73 19.58 11.18
N GLY A 836 14.68 20.40 11.34
CA GLY A 836 14.79 21.85 11.52
C GLY A 836 15.40 22.59 10.32
N GLY A 837 15.38 21.99 9.13
CA GLY A 837 15.99 22.51 7.91
C GLY A 837 17.48 22.19 7.77
N ALA A 838 17.99 21.19 8.50
CA ALA A 838 19.41 20.87 8.50
C ALA A 838 19.97 20.44 7.13
N ASN A 839 19.15 19.94 6.20
CA ASN A 839 19.59 19.39 4.91
C ASN A 839 19.20 20.22 3.68
N GLN A 840 18.63 21.40 3.87
CA GLN A 840 18.21 22.29 2.78
C GLN A 840 19.32 22.50 1.73
N SER A 841 20.58 22.69 2.15
CA SER A 841 21.71 22.93 1.24
C SER A 841 21.99 21.76 0.29
N GLU A 842 22.00 20.54 0.81
CA GLU A 842 22.26 19.32 0.06
C GLU A 842 21.07 18.95 -0.84
N LEU A 843 19.84 19.08 -0.31
CA LEU A 843 18.60 18.91 -1.06
C LEU A 843 18.54 19.86 -2.26
N TRP A 844 18.70 21.17 -2.03
CA TRP A 844 18.67 22.17 -3.10
C TRP A 844 19.76 21.96 -4.16
N LEU A 845 20.97 21.58 -3.76
CA LEU A 845 22.04 21.32 -4.71
C LEU A 845 21.73 20.11 -5.60
N ALA A 846 21.23 19.01 -5.02
CA ALA A 846 20.88 17.80 -5.77
C ALA A 846 19.68 18.01 -6.71
N PHE A 847 18.66 18.76 -6.27
CA PHE A 847 17.54 19.18 -7.12
C PHE A 847 18.00 20.10 -8.27
N ALA A 848 18.78 21.15 -7.98
CA ALA A 848 19.26 22.09 -8.99
C ALA A 848 20.16 21.43 -10.04
N GLN A 849 20.99 20.45 -9.65
CA GLN A 849 21.80 19.63 -10.58
C GLN A 849 20.96 18.84 -11.60
N ARG A 850 19.67 18.60 -11.30
CA ARG A 850 18.73 17.84 -12.12
C ARG A 850 17.62 18.73 -12.72
N GLY A 851 17.81 20.05 -12.74
CA GLY A 851 16.87 21.01 -13.33
C GLY A 851 15.71 21.44 -12.42
N PHE A 852 15.66 20.94 -11.18
CA PHE A 852 14.63 21.24 -10.18
C PHE A 852 14.98 22.44 -9.28
N GLY A 853 15.60 23.49 -9.86
CA GLY A 853 16.11 24.69 -9.15
C GLY A 853 15.08 25.76 -8.78
#